data_AF-A0A9Q1BZJ4-F1
#
_entry.id   AF-A0A9Q1BZJ4-F1
#
_cell.length_a   1.000
_cell.length_b   1.000
_cell.length_c   1.000
_cell.angle_alpha   90.00
_cell.angle_beta   90.00
_cell.angle_gamma   90.00
#
_symmetry.space_group_name_H-M   'P 1'
#
loop_
_entity.id
_entity.type
_entity.pdbx_description
1 polymer ?
#
loop_
_entity_poly.entity_id
_entity_poly.type
_entity_poly.pdbx_seq_one_letter_code
_entity_poly.pdbx_strand_id
1 'polypeptide(L)'
;MDFWNIMDTVAVSMFVLGAILRNFPKAFDTARIILALDLGAFYLRFLQNFYVSRDLGPKLIMINRMMQDMLFFLCLLIVFVTGYGVTYFAILFPNESNPKTLFSGIFSTTYIQMFGENLLDDIEVKDCSDNVTLIEMGLAKRCPQHTWIGRILLYFYMMLSTVLLLNLLIAMFSYTFSNVQAKNDELWKYHKYTVNAEYFRRPALPPPFNILVHIKRFCLFVLKGFKALVCRIFHRHDDSTDAEDYHRVNNNLAPSLKGRSMIGALNQRRYARNFLLKQEMKVCDTVEVEIDGIFKKFDFRRSCVENKLAQMDERVKLLSSAIRENNLFPMNGFPAQDRVAKGNRHLRGLHDFEDNDHEDDYIENEIHDKVHYHSRISPYPGTTKRRFPVPRKKIDWEVIFLEYEPTAFTDDSILNGSPDEVDPEILLEEKEEMTEIKFNQVDEQYKCNRKSFLGEYKSDENGLPRNPRGRTGLVGRGALRRFGPNHRTDCIITRWKKTFRGDIKEKNGRKVLEFLALKKSTTDMTWSLPSNVLSVGDDLSEKVTEDLLFELDFTDIEKETIRKEVDKFLCNHQYTEVHKGYVDDARNTDNAWVEVEARSYHEADKFLFADLDQELEERLYKVPRLKWMELERRTDMCYTSYVDLLRMTAEMHDAYF
;
A
#
# COMPACT_ATOMS: atom_id res chain seq x y z
N MET A 1 10.48 -1.85 -21.99
CA MET A 1 11.27 -2.80 -21.19
C MET A 1 11.75 -2.05 -19.96
N ASP A 2 11.63 -2.64 -18.77
CA ASP A 2 12.18 -2.06 -17.56
C ASP A 2 13.70 -1.98 -17.64
N PHE A 3 14.30 -0.90 -17.14
CA PHE A 3 15.74 -0.65 -17.17
C PHE A 3 16.54 -1.82 -16.56
N TRP A 4 16.07 -2.36 -15.45
CA TRP A 4 16.67 -3.51 -14.77
C TRP A 4 16.67 -4.79 -15.62
N ASN A 5 15.62 -5.01 -16.40
CA ASN A 5 15.54 -6.17 -17.30
C ASN A 5 16.53 -6.04 -18.47
N ILE A 6 16.78 -4.82 -18.95
CA ILE A 6 17.81 -4.56 -19.96
C ILE A 6 19.19 -4.83 -19.37
N MET A 7 19.46 -4.32 -18.16
CA MET A 7 20.72 -4.57 -17.45
C MET A 7 20.96 -6.07 -17.20
N ASP A 8 19.93 -6.80 -16.76
CA ASP A 8 19.99 -8.25 -16.54
C ASP A 8 20.28 -9.01 -17.84
N THR A 9 19.64 -8.60 -18.94
CA THR A 9 19.88 -9.20 -20.26
C THR A 9 21.33 -8.97 -20.70
N VAL A 10 21.84 -7.75 -20.51
CA VAL A 10 23.23 -7.40 -20.85
C VAL A 10 24.21 -8.18 -19.97
N ALA A 11 24.02 -8.21 -18.65
CA ALA A 11 24.88 -8.96 -17.72
C ALA A 11 24.90 -10.46 -18.05
N VAL A 12 23.73 -11.09 -18.23
CA VAL A 12 23.69 -12.52 -18.60
C VAL A 12 24.35 -12.77 -19.96
N SER A 13 24.16 -11.88 -20.95
CA SER A 13 24.83 -12.00 -22.24
C SER A 13 26.36 -11.87 -22.13
N MET A 14 26.84 -10.98 -21.26
CA MET A 14 28.25 -10.74 -20.99
C MET A 14 28.87 -11.91 -20.24
N PHE A 15 28.16 -12.48 -19.26
CA PHE A 15 28.55 -13.70 -18.55
C PHE A 15 28.70 -14.88 -19.50
N VAL A 16 27.72 -15.11 -20.39
CA VAL A 16 27.78 -16.20 -21.38
C VAL A 16 28.97 -16.00 -22.31
N LEU A 17 29.20 -14.78 -22.81
CA LEU A 17 30.35 -14.47 -23.66
C LEU A 17 31.68 -14.69 -22.92
N GLY A 18 31.80 -14.20 -21.68
CA GLY A 18 32.98 -14.39 -20.84
C GLY A 18 33.26 -15.86 -20.52
N ALA A 19 32.20 -16.64 -20.25
CA ALA A 19 32.30 -18.07 -19.98
C ALA A 19 32.75 -18.87 -21.23
N ILE A 20 32.27 -18.49 -22.42
CA ILE A 20 32.72 -19.09 -23.69
C ILE A 20 34.19 -18.74 -23.95
N LEU A 21 34.56 -17.46 -23.83
CA LEU A 21 35.92 -16.97 -24.07
C LEU A 21 36.94 -17.56 -23.09
N ARG A 22 36.53 -17.87 -21.86
CA ARG A 22 37.37 -18.51 -20.84
C ARG A 22 37.90 -19.87 -21.27
N ASN A 23 37.18 -20.59 -22.13
CA ASN A 23 37.61 -21.91 -22.62
C ASN A 23 38.71 -21.82 -23.69
N PHE A 24 39.00 -20.63 -24.23
CA PHE A 24 40.05 -20.43 -25.23
C PHE A 24 41.33 -19.87 -24.58
N PRO A 25 42.47 -20.59 -24.64
CA PRO A 25 43.70 -20.16 -23.96
C PRO A 25 44.26 -18.82 -24.47
N LYS A 26 44.02 -18.48 -25.75
CA LYS A 26 44.44 -17.20 -26.34
C LYS A 26 43.59 -16.00 -25.89
N ALA A 27 42.38 -16.23 -25.38
CA ALA A 27 41.44 -15.19 -24.98
C ALA A 27 41.27 -15.10 -23.45
N PHE A 28 42.14 -15.76 -22.68
CA PHE A 28 42.00 -15.88 -21.22
C PHE A 28 42.06 -14.52 -20.52
N ASP A 29 42.99 -13.64 -20.90
CA ASP A 29 43.10 -12.31 -20.32
C ASP A 29 41.87 -11.44 -20.63
N THR A 30 41.38 -11.51 -21.87
CA THR A 30 40.15 -10.82 -22.29
C THR A 30 38.94 -11.36 -21.53
N ALA A 31 38.83 -12.68 -21.35
CA ALA A 31 37.77 -13.31 -20.57
C ALA A 31 37.79 -12.88 -19.10
N ARG A 32 38.98 -12.76 -18.50
CA ARG A 32 39.15 -12.26 -17.12
C ARG A 32 38.61 -10.83 -16.97
N ILE A 33 38.94 -9.94 -17.90
CA ILE A 33 38.46 -8.54 -17.90
C ILE A 33 36.94 -8.50 -18.06
N ILE A 34 36.39 -9.27 -19.00
CA ILE A 34 34.94 -9.33 -19.25
C ILE A 34 34.21 -9.84 -18.00
N LEU A 35 34.67 -10.93 -17.38
CA LEU A 35 34.05 -11.48 -16.17
C LEU A 35 34.20 -10.55 -14.95
N ALA A 36 35.27 -9.76 -14.88
CA ALA A 36 35.43 -8.74 -13.83
C ALA A 36 34.44 -7.58 -13.99
N LEU A 37 34.22 -7.11 -15.22
CA LEU A 37 33.20 -6.10 -15.52
C LEU A 37 31.78 -6.63 -15.28
N ASP A 38 31.54 -7.90 -15.63
CA ASP A 38 30.28 -8.60 -15.38
C ASP A 38 29.95 -8.68 -13.88
N LEU A 39 30.94 -8.98 -13.04
CA LEU A 39 30.77 -8.92 -11.58
C LEU A 39 30.35 -7.52 -11.10
N GLY A 40 30.91 -6.46 -11.70
CA GLY A 40 30.49 -5.08 -11.43
C GLY A 40 29.03 -4.83 -11.80
N ALA A 41 28.57 -5.34 -12.94
CA ALA A 41 27.16 -5.25 -13.36
C ALA A 41 26.22 -5.99 -12.38
N PHE A 42 26.64 -7.16 -11.87
CA PHE A 42 25.88 -7.87 -10.84
C PHE A 42 25.85 -7.12 -9.49
N TYR A 43 26.88 -6.36 -9.12
CA TYR A 43 26.82 -5.50 -7.94
C TYR A 43 25.88 -4.31 -8.13
N LEU A 44 25.83 -3.72 -9.33
CA LEU A 44 24.81 -2.70 -9.64
C LEU A 44 23.40 -3.31 -9.56
N ARG A 45 23.23 -4.55 -10.00
CA ARG A 45 21.97 -5.29 -9.88
C ARG A 45 21.54 -5.52 -8.43
N PHE A 46 22.50 -5.74 -7.53
CA PHE A 46 22.24 -5.90 -6.11
C PHE A 46 21.60 -4.66 -5.48
N LEU A 47 21.86 -3.46 -6.01
CA LEU A 47 21.23 -2.21 -5.54
C LEU A 47 19.70 -2.26 -5.63
N GLN A 48 19.13 -3.08 -6.52
CA GLN A 48 17.67 -3.20 -6.62
C GLN A 48 17.05 -3.74 -5.31
N ASN A 49 17.77 -4.52 -4.50
CA ASN A 49 17.24 -5.02 -3.22
C ASN A 49 16.97 -3.90 -2.22
N PHE A 50 17.73 -2.82 -2.29
CA PHE A 50 17.54 -1.65 -1.43
C PHE A 50 16.29 -0.84 -1.79
N TYR A 51 15.60 -1.11 -2.90
CA TYR A 51 14.29 -0.49 -3.19
C TYR A 51 13.23 -0.83 -2.15
N VAL A 52 13.35 -1.98 -1.48
CA VAL A 52 12.41 -2.41 -0.44
C VAL A 52 12.58 -1.57 0.83
N SER A 53 13.78 -1.04 1.09
CA SER A 53 14.06 -0.21 2.27
C SER A 53 13.39 1.16 2.14
N ARG A 54 12.81 1.63 3.25
CA ARG A 54 12.17 2.94 3.36
C ARG A 54 13.13 4.12 3.24
N ASP A 55 14.34 3.97 3.76
CA ASP A 55 15.32 5.07 3.79
C ASP A 55 16.20 5.14 2.53
N LEU A 56 16.47 3.97 1.92
CA LEU A 56 17.34 3.84 0.74
C LEU A 56 16.56 3.79 -0.58
N GLY A 57 15.34 3.25 -0.58
CA GLY A 57 14.52 3.09 -1.77
C GLY A 57 14.22 4.40 -2.49
N PRO A 58 13.70 5.45 -1.80
CA PRO A 58 13.48 6.76 -2.41
C PRO A 58 14.75 7.35 -3.03
N LYS A 59 15.90 7.23 -2.35
CA LYS A 59 17.20 7.74 -2.85
C LYS A 59 17.64 7.07 -4.15
N LEU A 60 17.43 5.75 -4.27
CA LEU A 60 17.74 5.01 -5.50
C LEU A 60 16.82 5.38 -6.66
N ILE A 61 15.53 5.61 -6.40
CA ILE A 61 14.58 6.11 -7.40
C ILE A 61 15.01 7.50 -7.91
N MET A 62 15.48 8.36 -7.00
CA MET A 62 16.02 9.67 -7.36
C MET A 62 17.25 9.56 -8.24
N ILE A 63 18.25 8.74 -7.85
CA ILE A 63 19.47 8.53 -8.65
C ILE A 63 19.12 8.05 -10.06
N ASN A 64 18.25 7.04 -10.18
CA ASN A 64 17.85 6.51 -11.49
C ASN A 64 17.23 7.59 -12.40
N ARG A 65 16.47 8.53 -11.83
CA ARG A 65 15.86 9.63 -12.58
C ARG A 65 16.87 10.72 -12.92
N MET A 66 17.77 11.05 -11.99
CA MET A 66 18.85 12.02 -12.20
C MET A 66 19.87 11.54 -13.26
N MET A 67 20.05 10.23 -13.43
CA MET A 67 20.91 9.67 -14.47
C MET A 67 20.45 10.02 -15.89
N GLN A 68 19.14 10.21 -16.11
CA GLN A 68 18.63 10.66 -17.42
C GLN A 68 19.05 12.09 -17.71
N ASP A 69 18.96 12.98 -16.72
CA ASP A 69 19.42 14.37 -16.83
C ASP A 69 20.94 14.45 -16.99
N MET A 70 21.66 13.57 -16.29
CA MET A 70 23.12 13.44 -16.41
C MET A 70 23.54 13.04 -17.82
N LEU A 71 22.78 12.19 -18.51
CA LEU A 71 23.10 11.77 -19.88
C LEU A 71 23.09 12.97 -20.84
N PHE A 72 22.10 13.86 -20.73
CA PHE A 72 22.06 15.08 -21.53
C PHE A 72 23.22 16.02 -21.22
N PHE A 73 23.57 16.17 -19.93
CA PHE A 73 24.74 16.94 -19.53
C PHE A 73 26.05 16.34 -20.05
N LEU A 74 26.20 15.01 -20.03
CA LEU A 74 27.38 14.32 -20.54
C LEU A 74 27.62 14.62 -22.02
N CYS A 75 26.57 14.72 -22.83
CA CYS A 75 26.68 15.13 -24.23
C CYS A 75 27.25 16.55 -24.37
N LEU A 76 26.79 17.49 -23.53
CA LEU A 76 27.33 18.86 -23.49
C LEU A 76 28.80 18.86 -23.04
N LEU A 77 29.14 18.05 -22.02
CA LEU A 77 30.51 17.89 -21.55
C LEU A 77 31.44 17.33 -22.63
N ILE A 78 31.01 16.31 -23.38
CA ILE A 78 31.81 15.71 -24.46
C ILE A 78 32.17 16.75 -25.52
N VAL A 79 31.21 17.60 -25.93
CA VAL A 79 31.47 18.67 -26.91
C VAL A 79 32.52 19.65 -26.39
N PHE A 80 32.41 20.04 -25.13
CA PHE A 80 33.33 20.99 -24.50
C PHE A 80 34.75 20.41 -24.32
N VAL A 81 34.84 19.18 -23.80
CA VAL A 81 36.11 18.46 -23.62
C VAL A 81 36.81 18.22 -24.95
N THR A 82 36.07 17.82 -25.99
CA THR A 82 36.65 17.59 -27.33
C THR A 82 37.17 18.90 -27.92
N GLY A 83 36.41 19.99 -27.83
CA GLY A 83 36.82 21.29 -28.36
C GLY A 83 38.09 21.83 -27.70
N TYR A 84 38.16 21.78 -26.37
CA TYR A 84 39.37 22.13 -25.63
C TYR A 84 40.52 21.17 -25.94
N GLY A 85 40.27 19.86 -25.92
CA GLY A 85 41.31 18.84 -26.09
C GLY A 85 41.99 18.89 -27.44
N VAL A 86 41.24 19.04 -28.52
CA VAL A 86 41.81 19.22 -29.87
C VAL A 86 42.68 20.48 -29.92
N THR A 87 42.20 21.59 -29.34
CA THR A 87 42.93 22.87 -29.33
C THR A 87 44.20 22.81 -28.48
N TYR A 88 44.12 22.21 -27.29
CA TYR A 88 45.23 22.07 -26.36
C TYR A 88 46.34 21.18 -26.94
N PHE A 89 45.99 20.01 -27.51
CA PHE A 89 46.96 19.11 -28.13
C PHE A 89 47.57 19.70 -29.40
N ALA A 90 46.82 20.43 -30.21
CA ALA A 90 47.35 21.11 -31.39
C ALA A 90 48.42 22.16 -31.05
N ILE A 91 48.31 22.82 -29.88
CA ILE A 91 49.26 23.85 -29.44
C ILE A 91 50.49 23.24 -28.76
N LEU A 92 50.32 22.22 -27.90
CA LEU A 92 51.43 21.64 -27.12
C LEU A 92 52.23 20.58 -27.89
N PHE A 93 51.56 19.78 -28.74
CA PHE A 93 52.17 18.65 -29.43
C PHE A 93 51.89 18.73 -30.95
N PRO A 94 52.55 19.65 -31.67
CA PRO A 94 52.37 19.79 -33.10
C PRO A 94 52.85 18.53 -33.84
N ASN A 95 52.10 18.13 -34.87
CA ASN A 95 52.45 17.02 -35.78
C ASN A 95 52.77 15.69 -35.08
N GLU A 96 51.97 15.32 -34.07
CA GLU A 96 51.99 13.96 -33.49
C GLU A 96 51.34 12.97 -34.45
N SER A 97 52.09 11.96 -34.91
CA SER A 97 51.63 10.98 -35.90
C SER A 97 50.97 9.75 -35.27
N ASN A 98 51.18 9.51 -33.97
CA ASN A 98 50.63 8.34 -33.30
C ASN A 98 49.16 8.56 -32.89
N PRO A 99 48.20 7.84 -33.51
CA PRO A 99 46.78 8.03 -33.23
C PRO A 99 46.39 7.62 -31.80
N LYS A 100 47.14 6.69 -31.17
CA LYS A 100 46.85 6.26 -29.79
C LYS A 100 47.20 7.35 -28.79
N THR A 101 48.36 7.98 -28.96
CA THR A 101 48.80 9.11 -28.12
C THR A 101 47.88 10.31 -28.30
N LEU A 102 47.48 10.59 -29.55
CA LEU A 102 46.58 11.68 -29.88
C LEU A 102 45.17 11.48 -29.28
N PHE A 103 44.60 10.28 -29.39
CA PHE A 103 43.27 9.99 -28.83
C PHE A 103 43.28 9.96 -27.30
N SER A 104 44.25 9.28 -26.68
CA SER A 104 44.39 9.24 -25.22
C SER A 104 44.64 10.63 -24.66
N GLY A 105 45.42 11.45 -25.35
CA GLY A 105 45.67 12.83 -24.99
C GLY A 105 44.40 13.68 -25.03
N ILE A 106 43.75 13.74 -26.20
CA ILE A 106 42.60 14.62 -26.44
C ILE A 106 41.42 14.33 -25.50
N PHE A 107 41.20 13.07 -25.12
CA PHE A 107 40.04 12.69 -24.30
C PHE A 107 40.39 12.42 -22.84
N SER A 108 41.41 11.60 -22.56
CA SER A 108 41.68 11.18 -21.19
C SER A 108 42.41 12.26 -20.39
N THR A 109 43.45 12.87 -20.97
CA THR A 109 44.22 13.92 -20.28
C THR A 109 43.36 15.15 -19.99
N THR A 110 42.55 15.58 -20.96
CA THR A 110 41.69 16.77 -20.85
C THR A 110 40.53 16.56 -19.88
N TYR A 111 39.96 15.35 -19.85
CA TYR A 111 38.94 14.98 -18.86
C TYR A 111 39.49 14.97 -17.43
N ILE A 112 40.69 14.41 -17.22
CA ILE A 112 41.34 14.41 -15.89
C ILE A 112 41.65 15.83 -15.43
N GLN A 113 42.15 16.68 -16.34
CA GLN A 113 42.41 18.09 -16.06
C GLN A 113 41.19 18.82 -15.49
N MET A 114 39.98 18.53 -15.97
CA MET A 114 38.74 19.14 -15.45
C MET A 114 38.56 19.00 -13.93
N PHE A 115 39.03 17.90 -13.34
CA PHE A 115 38.90 17.66 -11.89
C PHE A 115 39.96 18.37 -11.06
N GLY A 116 40.85 19.14 -11.68
CA GLY A 116 41.93 19.85 -10.99
C GLY A 116 43.12 18.97 -10.62
N GLU A 117 43.12 17.70 -11.04
CA GLU A 117 44.35 16.93 -11.15
C GLU A 117 45.16 17.49 -12.30
N ASN A 118 45.89 18.57 -11.99
CA ASN A 118 46.88 19.09 -12.90
C ASN A 118 47.99 18.05 -12.96
N LEU A 119 48.00 17.28 -14.05
CA LEU A 119 49.10 16.40 -14.44
C LEU A 119 50.31 17.26 -14.86
N LEU A 120 50.76 18.17 -13.97
CA LEU A 120 51.94 19.00 -14.13
C LEU A 120 53.16 18.11 -14.39
N ASP A 121 53.17 16.89 -13.86
CA ASP A 121 54.22 15.90 -14.10
C ASP A 121 54.34 15.46 -15.57
N ASP A 122 53.27 15.52 -16.38
CA ASP A 122 53.33 15.26 -17.83
C ASP A 122 53.64 16.53 -18.66
N ILE A 123 53.52 17.72 -18.07
CA ILE A 123 53.91 19.01 -18.69
C ILE A 123 55.37 19.37 -18.32
N GLU A 124 55.87 18.87 -17.18
CA GLU A 124 57.24 19.03 -16.67
C GLU A 124 58.07 17.74 -16.81
N VAL A 125 57.78 16.91 -17.81
CA VAL A 125 58.57 15.70 -18.10
C VAL A 125 60.02 16.08 -18.36
N LYS A 126 60.90 15.73 -17.41
CA LYS A 126 62.37 15.93 -17.54
C LYS A 126 63.03 14.95 -18.52
N ASP A 127 62.40 13.80 -18.77
CA ASP A 127 62.89 12.76 -19.70
C ASP A 127 62.07 12.74 -20.99
N CYS A 128 62.19 13.79 -21.80
CA CYS A 128 61.56 13.90 -23.12
C CYS A 128 62.61 14.11 -24.23
N SER A 129 62.30 13.70 -25.45
CA SER A 129 63.20 13.85 -26.61
C SER A 129 62.40 14.24 -27.85
N ASP A 130 62.92 15.20 -28.61
CA ASP A 130 62.33 15.63 -29.89
C ASP A 130 62.75 14.76 -31.08
N ASN A 131 63.65 13.80 -30.86
CA ASN A 131 64.17 12.93 -31.91
C ASN A 131 63.11 11.91 -32.37
N VAL A 132 62.66 12.05 -33.62
CA VAL A 132 61.56 11.26 -34.23
C VAL A 132 61.82 9.75 -34.13
N THR A 133 63.07 9.32 -34.32
CA THR A 133 63.46 7.91 -34.26
C THR A 133 63.31 7.28 -32.88
N LEU A 134 63.58 8.03 -31.81
CA LEU A 134 63.41 7.58 -30.42
C LEU A 134 61.93 7.52 -30.01
N ILE A 135 61.10 8.40 -30.57
CA ILE A 135 59.66 8.46 -30.34
C ILE A 135 58.97 7.28 -31.05
N GLU A 136 59.32 6.99 -32.30
CA GLU A 136 58.74 5.86 -33.06
C GLU A 136 59.10 4.50 -32.47
N MET A 137 60.28 4.39 -31.83
CA MET A 137 60.70 3.19 -31.10
C MET A 137 60.09 3.08 -29.69
N GLY A 138 59.35 4.08 -29.23
CA GLY A 138 58.72 4.09 -27.89
C GLY A 138 59.69 4.25 -26.73
N LEU A 139 60.93 4.70 -26.99
CA LEU A 139 62.01 4.85 -26.01
C LEU A 139 61.99 6.21 -25.30
N ALA A 140 61.30 7.21 -25.85
CA ALA A 140 61.15 8.53 -25.25
C ALA A 140 59.81 9.19 -25.60
N LYS A 141 59.26 10.00 -24.69
CA LYS A 141 58.07 10.84 -24.94
C LYS A 141 58.48 12.14 -25.66
N ARG A 142 57.62 12.67 -26.54
CA ARG A 142 57.82 13.97 -27.20
C ARG A 142 57.72 15.11 -26.18
N CYS A 143 58.59 16.12 -26.27
CA CYS A 143 58.56 17.27 -25.37
C CYS A 143 57.37 18.19 -25.67
N PRO A 144 56.66 18.71 -24.64
CA PRO A 144 55.60 19.69 -24.83
C PRO A 144 56.17 21.05 -25.23
N GLN A 145 55.52 21.73 -26.16
CA GLN A 145 55.86 23.10 -26.53
C GLN A 145 55.36 24.08 -25.44
N HIS A 146 56.28 24.72 -24.73
CA HIS A 146 55.96 25.65 -23.63
C HIS A 146 55.49 27.03 -24.15
N THR A 147 54.27 27.08 -24.69
CA THR A 147 53.64 28.35 -25.08
C THR A 147 52.88 28.98 -23.91
N TRP A 148 52.92 30.32 -23.81
CA TRP A 148 52.11 31.07 -22.84
C TRP A 148 50.60 30.94 -23.13
N ILE A 149 50.23 30.78 -24.40
CA ILE A 149 48.86 30.56 -24.87
C ILE A 149 48.29 29.25 -24.30
N GLY A 150 49.06 28.14 -24.34
CA GLY A 150 48.63 26.86 -23.76
C GLY A 150 48.34 26.95 -22.25
N ARG A 151 49.15 27.72 -21.51
CA ARG A 151 48.93 27.98 -20.08
C ARG A 151 47.68 28.81 -19.80
N ILE A 152 47.46 29.88 -20.57
CA ILE A 152 46.24 30.69 -20.45
C ILE A 152 45.00 29.86 -20.79
N LEU A 153 45.06 29.06 -21.87
CA LEU A 153 43.96 28.20 -22.31
C LEU A 153 43.60 27.17 -21.23
N LEU A 154 44.59 26.59 -20.53
CA LEU A 154 44.37 25.70 -19.40
C LEU A 154 43.63 26.42 -18.26
N TYR A 155 44.10 27.60 -17.81
CA TYR A 155 43.42 28.33 -16.73
C TYR A 155 41.99 28.74 -17.09
N PHE A 156 41.78 29.17 -18.34
CA PHE A 156 40.44 29.50 -18.83
C PHE A 156 39.52 28.28 -18.86
N TYR A 157 40.03 27.13 -19.33
CA TYR A 157 39.29 25.86 -19.33
C TYR A 157 38.94 25.40 -17.92
N MET A 158 39.91 25.45 -16.99
CA MET A 158 39.70 25.14 -15.58
C MET A 158 38.60 26.02 -14.98
N MET A 159 38.71 27.33 -15.14
CA MET A 159 37.69 28.27 -14.64
C MET A 159 36.32 27.96 -15.24
N LEU A 160 36.23 27.79 -16.56
CA LEU A 160 34.95 27.60 -17.24
C LEU A 160 34.30 26.27 -16.84
N SER A 161 35.08 25.19 -16.77
CA SER A 161 34.55 23.87 -16.39
C SER A 161 34.14 23.79 -14.92
N THR A 162 34.91 24.37 -14.00
CA THR A 162 34.57 24.32 -12.56
C THR A 162 33.49 25.33 -12.18
N VAL A 163 33.52 26.55 -12.73
CA VAL A 163 32.57 27.61 -12.35
C VAL A 163 31.25 27.50 -13.11
N LEU A 164 31.26 27.10 -14.39
CA LEU A 164 30.02 27.00 -15.17
C LEU A 164 29.51 25.57 -15.21
N LEU A 165 30.30 24.61 -15.70
CA LEU A 165 29.78 23.27 -16.02
C LEU A 165 29.42 22.47 -14.76
N LEU A 166 30.31 22.40 -13.75
CA LEU A 166 30.01 21.69 -12.51
C LEU A 166 28.87 22.34 -11.73
N ASN A 167 28.83 23.67 -11.64
CA ASN A 167 27.74 24.38 -10.94
C ASN A 167 26.40 24.20 -11.66
N LEU A 168 26.39 24.16 -12.99
CA LEU A 168 25.18 23.87 -13.76
C LEU A 168 24.72 22.43 -13.54
N LEU A 169 25.63 21.46 -13.48
CA LEU A 169 25.30 20.06 -13.15
C LEU A 169 24.68 19.96 -11.74
N ILE A 170 25.29 20.62 -10.75
CA ILE A 170 24.78 20.67 -9.38
C ILE A 170 23.39 21.32 -9.37
N ALA A 171 23.17 22.41 -10.11
CA ALA A 171 21.88 23.07 -10.20
C ALA A 171 20.79 22.18 -10.82
N MET A 172 21.09 21.47 -11.92
CA MET A 172 20.14 20.53 -12.54
C MET A 172 19.83 19.35 -11.61
N PHE A 173 20.84 18.80 -10.95
CA PHE A 173 20.66 17.75 -9.95
C PHE A 173 19.84 18.22 -8.75
N SER A 174 20.07 19.43 -8.24
CA SER A 174 19.29 20.01 -7.15
C SER A 174 17.84 20.25 -7.54
N TYR A 175 17.59 20.69 -8.78
CA TYR A 175 16.24 20.88 -9.31
C TYR A 175 15.49 19.55 -9.42
N THR A 176 16.09 18.55 -10.05
CA THR A 176 15.49 17.22 -10.18
C THR A 176 15.33 16.55 -8.82
N PHE A 177 16.33 16.67 -7.93
CA PHE A 177 16.25 16.18 -6.56
C PHE A 177 15.04 16.77 -5.84
N SER A 178 14.86 18.09 -5.86
CA SER A 178 13.75 18.77 -5.18
C SER A 178 12.38 18.38 -5.75
N ASN A 179 12.27 18.28 -7.07
CA ASN A 179 11.02 17.92 -7.75
C ASN A 179 10.63 16.45 -7.49
N VAL A 180 11.60 15.54 -7.44
CA VAL A 180 11.35 14.12 -7.15
C VAL A 180 11.10 13.90 -5.66
N GLN A 181 11.77 14.65 -4.78
CA GLN A 181 11.58 14.59 -3.33
C GLN A 181 10.14 14.95 -2.94
N ALA A 182 9.52 15.91 -3.63
CA ALA A 182 8.13 16.32 -3.37
C ALA A 182 7.08 15.21 -3.62
N LYS A 183 7.43 14.13 -4.34
CA LYS A 183 6.55 12.99 -4.67
C LYS A 183 7.16 11.63 -4.31
N ASN A 184 8.18 11.63 -3.45
CA ASN A 184 9.03 10.45 -3.24
C ASN A 184 8.28 9.27 -2.62
N ASP A 185 7.36 9.53 -1.68
CA ASP A 185 6.63 8.50 -0.95
C ASP A 185 5.67 7.73 -1.85
N GLU A 186 4.94 8.42 -2.73
CA GLU A 186 4.02 7.77 -3.68
C GLU A 186 4.78 6.92 -4.71
N LEU A 187 5.89 7.46 -5.24
CA LEU A 187 6.73 6.77 -6.21
C LEU A 187 7.42 5.54 -5.60
N TRP A 188 7.95 5.67 -4.38
CA TRP A 188 8.58 4.57 -3.68
C TRP A 188 7.60 3.44 -3.38
N LYS A 189 6.42 3.76 -2.84
CA LYS A 189 5.38 2.75 -2.57
C LYS A 189 4.96 2.01 -3.84
N TYR A 190 4.87 2.69 -4.98
CA TYR A 190 4.55 2.08 -6.28
C TYR A 190 5.61 1.07 -6.73
N HIS A 191 6.88 1.48 -6.64
CA HIS A 191 8.01 0.61 -6.98
C HIS A 191 8.14 -0.57 -6.02
N LYS A 192 7.97 -0.33 -4.71
CA LYS A 192 7.96 -1.35 -3.67
C LYS A 192 6.87 -2.40 -3.93
N TYR A 193 5.64 -1.96 -4.21
CA TYR A 193 4.55 -2.87 -4.54
C TYR A 193 4.91 -3.75 -5.74
N THR A 194 5.44 -3.16 -6.80
CA THR A 194 5.81 -3.91 -8.02
C THR A 194 6.84 -5.00 -7.73
N VAL A 195 7.85 -4.66 -6.94
CA VAL A 195 8.89 -5.60 -6.50
C VAL A 195 8.31 -6.69 -5.59
N ASN A 196 7.47 -6.32 -4.62
CA ASN A 196 6.83 -7.27 -3.71
C ASN A 196 5.90 -8.25 -4.45
N ALA A 197 5.10 -7.76 -5.40
CA ALA A 197 4.23 -8.58 -6.22
C ALA A 197 5.02 -9.58 -7.08
N GLU A 198 6.21 -9.18 -7.55
CA GLU A 198 7.13 -10.08 -8.26
C GLU A 198 7.67 -11.17 -7.33
N TYR A 199 8.14 -10.81 -6.13
CA TYR A 199 8.64 -11.77 -5.14
C TYR A 199 7.54 -12.75 -4.67
N PHE A 200 6.31 -12.30 -4.50
CA PHE A 200 5.18 -13.15 -4.10
C PHE A 200 4.85 -14.22 -5.16
N ARG A 201 5.09 -13.93 -6.44
CA ARG A 201 4.88 -14.89 -7.54
C ARG A 201 6.04 -15.87 -7.71
N ARG A 202 7.19 -15.62 -7.08
CA ARG A 202 8.34 -16.52 -7.14
C ARG A 202 8.14 -17.72 -6.20
N PRO A 203 8.64 -18.91 -6.56
CA PRO A 203 8.56 -20.08 -5.69
C PRO A 203 9.34 -19.86 -4.39
N ALA A 204 8.86 -20.45 -3.29
CA ALA A 204 9.39 -20.24 -1.94
C ALA A 204 10.83 -20.75 -1.71
N LEU A 205 11.35 -21.59 -2.61
CA LEU A 205 12.70 -22.14 -2.49
C LEU A 205 13.75 -21.14 -2.98
N PRO A 206 14.90 -21.02 -2.28
CA PRO A 206 15.96 -20.09 -2.69
C PRO A 206 16.55 -20.50 -4.05
N PRO A 207 17.22 -19.57 -4.76
CA PRO A 207 17.69 -19.77 -6.12
C PRO A 207 18.37 -21.12 -6.44
N PRO A 208 19.28 -21.68 -5.61
CA PRO A 208 19.89 -22.99 -5.91
C PRO A 208 18.87 -24.15 -5.97
N PHE A 209 17.80 -24.12 -5.17
CA PHE A 209 16.79 -25.19 -5.13
C PHE A 209 15.57 -24.91 -6.04
N ASN A 210 15.50 -23.72 -6.64
CA ASN A 210 14.42 -23.34 -7.54
C ASN A 210 14.34 -24.25 -8.78
N ILE A 211 15.48 -24.78 -9.23
CA ILE A 211 15.57 -25.71 -10.37
C ILE A 211 14.66 -26.93 -10.15
N LEU A 212 14.57 -27.46 -8.93
CA LEU A 212 13.72 -28.62 -8.61
C LEU A 212 12.23 -28.31 -8.76
N VAL A 213 11.81 -27.09 -8.43
CA VAL A 213 10.41 -26.64 -8.59
C VAL A 213 10.06 -26.53 -10.06
N HIS A 214 10.95 -25.96 -10.87
CA HIS A 214 10.76 -25.83 -12.31
C HIS A 214 10.75 -27.19 -13.00
N ILE A 215 11.64 -28.13 -12.61
CA ILE A 215 11.62 -29.51 -13.09
C ILE A 215 10.28 -30.18 -12.74
N LYS A 216 9.81 -30.08 -11.49
CA LYS A 216 8.51 -30.63 -11.08
C LYS A 216 7.36 -30.04 -11.88
N ARG A 217 7.33 -28.71 -12.08
CA ARG A 217 6.30 -28.02 -12.88
C ARG A 217 6.36 -28.45 -14.35
N PHE A 218 7.54 -28.57 -14.92
CA PHE A 218 7.75 -29.02 -16.29
C PHE A 218 7.31 -30.48 -16.47
N CYS A 219 7.70 -31.38 -15.57
CA CYS A 219 7.25 -32.77 -15.58
C CYS A 219 5.72 -32.87 -15.46
N LEU A 220 5.09 -32.12 -14.55
CA LEU A 220 3.62 -32.07 -14.42
C LEU A 220 2.94 -31.48 -15.67
N PHE A 221 3.56 -30.50 -16.31
CA PHE A 221 3.08 -29.93 -17.57
C PHE A 221 3.13 -30.95 -18.70
N VAL A 222 4.25 -31.68 -18.84
CA VAL A 222 4.40 -32.77 -19.81
C VAL A 222 3.39 -33.89 -19.54
N LEU A 223 3.21 -34.30 -18.29
CA LEU A 223 2.24 -35.34 -17.89
C LEU A 223 0.78 -34.92 -18.13
N LYS A 224 0.42 -33.66 -17.86
CA LYS A 224 -0.91 -33.10 -18.15
C LYS A 224 -1.14 -32.92 -19.66
N GLY A 225 -0.11 -32.51 -20.40
CA GLY A 225 -0.12 -32.42 -21.86
C GLY A 225 -0.31 -33.80 -22.50
N PHE A 226 0.33 -34.84 -21.96
CA PHE A 226 0.14 -36.23 -22.40
C PHE A 226 -1.26 -36.75 -22.10
N LYS A 227 -1.83 -36.47 -20.91
CA LYS A 227 -3.24 -36.78 -20.58
C LYS A 227 -4.25 -36.08 -21.50
N ALA A 228 -4.02 -34.80 -21.81
CA ALA A 228 -4.87 -34.04 -22.73
C ALA A 228 -4.76 -34.55 -24.18
N LEU A 229 -3.57 -34.99 -24.60
CA LEU A 229 -3.34 -35.62 -25.90
C LEU A 229 -4.06 -36.98 -26.01
N VAL A 230 -4.01 -37.81 -24.95
CA VAL A 230 -4.69 -39.11 -24.88
C VAL A 230 -6.22 -38.95 -24.86
N CYS A 231 -6.77 -37.97 -24.14
CA CYS A 231 -8.21 -37.66 -24.17
C CYS A 231 -8.69 -37.16 -25.54
N ARG A 232 -7.88 -36.40 -26.29
CA ARG A 232 -8.24 -35.95 -27.66
C ARG A 232 -8.26 -37.08 -28.69
N ILE A 233 -7.53 -38.17 -28.46
CA ILE A 233 -7.50 -39.32 -29.38
C ILE A 233 -8.73 -40.22 -29.19
N PHE A 234 -9.33 -40.26 -27.99
CA PHE A 234 -10.47 -41.15 -27.68
C PHE A 234 -11.85 -40.52 -27.95
N HIS A 235 -11.97 -39.19 -28.02
CA HIS A 235 -13.27 -38.49 -28.17
C HIS A 235 -13.57 -37.98 -29.60
N ARG A 236 -12.95 -38.55 -30.64
CA ARG A 236 -13.08 -38.05 -32.03
C ARG A 236 -14.31 -38.59 -32.80
N HIS A 237 -15.30 -39.23 -32.15
CA HIS A 237 -16.37 -39.93 -32.88
C HIS A 237 -17.81 -39.44 -32.65
N ASP A 238 -18.06 -38.41 -31.84
CA ASP A 238 -19.36 -37.74 -31.81
C ASP A 238 -19.14 -36.24 -31.64
N ASP A 239 -19.86 -35.45 -32.43
CA ASP A 239 -19.96 -33.97 -32.45
C ASP A 239 -19.52 -33.35 -33.78
N SER A 240 -20.27 -33.66 -34.85
CA SER A 240 -20.22 -32.99 -36.15
C SER A 240 -21.32 -31.92 -36.33
N THR A 241 -21.87 -31.34 -35.25
CA THR A 241 -23.00 -30.39 -35.37
C THR A 241 -22.86 -29.05 -34.63
N ASP A 242 -21.80 -28.79 -33.86
CA ASP A 242 -21.70 -27.55 -33.05
C ASP A 242 -20.59 -26.57 -33.49
N ALA A 243 -19.88 -26.85 -34.59
CA ALA A 243 -18.73 -26.05 -35.02
C ALA A 243 -19.06 -24.84 -35.91
N GLU A 244 -20.30 -24.70 -36.40
CA GLU A 244 -20.66 -23.60 -37.30
C GLU A 244 -21.05 -22.29 -36.57
N ASP A 245 -21.50 -22.34 -35.32
CA ASP A 245 -21.97 -21.14 -34.61
C ASP A 245 -20.84 -20.30 -33.98
N TYR A 246 -19.73 -20.93 -33.59
CA TYR A 246 -18.63 -20.23 -32.92
C TYR A 246 -17.84 -19.30 -33.87
N HIS A 247 -17.82 -19.60 -35.18
CA HIS A 247 -17.14 -18.78 -36.18
C HIS A 247 -17.98 -17.62 -36.72
N ARG A 248 -19.31 -17.65 -36.57
CA ARG A 248 -20.20 -16.57 -37.06
C ARG A 248 -20.28 -15.39 -36.09
N VAL A 249 -20.16 -15.63 -34.79
CA VAL A 249 -20.18 -14.58 -33.75
C VAL A 249 -18.88 -13.77 -33.73
N ASN A 250 -17.73 -14.40 -33.96
CA ASN A 250 -16.42 -13.74 -33.81
C ASN A 250 -16.03 -12.84 -34.99
N ASN A 251 -16.56 -13.11 -36.20
CA ASN A 251 -16.22 -12.32 -37.39
C ASN A 251 -17.15 -11.11 -37.61
N ASN A 252 -18.35 -11.09 -37.03
CA ASN A 252 -19.29 -9.98 -37.18
C ASN A 252 -19.15 -8.90 -36.09
N LEU A 253 -18.43 -9.18 -34.99
CA LEU A 253 -18.18 -8.20 -33.90
C LEU A 253 -16.83 -7.47 -34.02
N ALA A 254 -15.95 -7.93 -34.92
CA ALA A 254 -14.58 -7.41 -35.06
C ALA A 254 -14.40 -6.14 -35.93
N PRO A 255 -15.32 -5.71 -36.84
CA PRO A 255 -15.11 -4.48 -37.60
C PRO A 255 -15.71 -3.21 -36.94
N SER A 256 -16.68 -3.31 -36.04
CA SER A 256 -17.38 -2.12 -35.51
C SER A 256 -16.68 -1.42 -34.33
N LEU A 257 -15.64 -2.03 -33.74
CA LEU A 257 -14.92 -1.52 -32.56
C LEU A 257 -13.48 -1.08 -32.83
N LYS A 258 -12.96 -1.22 -34.06
CA LYS A 258 -11.60 -0.79 -34.41
C LYS A 258 -11.44 0.72 -34.67
N GLY A 259 -12.55 1.47 -34.74
CA GLY A 259 -12.54 2.90 -35.07
C GLY A 259 -12.58 3.87 -33.89
N ARG A 260 -12.80 3.42 -32.64
CA ARG A 260 -12.90 4.31 -31.47
C ARG A 260 -11.62 4.28 -30.66
N SER A 261 -10.77 5.29 -30.88
CA SER A 261 -9.67 5.76 -30.04
C SER A 261 -9.00 4.67 -29.20
N MET A 262 -8.01 3.99 -29.79
CA MET A 262 -7.07 3.11 -29.08
C MET A 262 -6.47 3.80 -27.84
N ILE A 263 -6.35 5.13 -27.87
CA ILE A 263 -5.87 5.99 -26.79
C ILE A 263 -6.86 6.01 -25.60
N GLY A 264 -8.17 6.02 -25.84
CA GLY A 264 -9.19 6.02 -24.78
C GLY A 264 -9.26 4.70 -24.00
N ALA A 265 -9.22 3.57 -24.71
CA ALA A 265 -9.19 2.25 -24.08
C ALA A 265 -7.86 1.96 -23.35
N LEU A 266 -6.73 2.47 -23.87
CA LEU A 266 -5.43 2.42 -23.19
C LEU A 266 -5.41 3.31 -21.94
N ASN A 267 -6.03 4.49 -21.99
CA ASN A 267 -6.14 5.39 -20.85
C ASN A 267 -7.05 4.83 -19.76
N GLN A 268 -8.21 4.24 -20.10
CA GLN A 268 -9.07 3.55 -19.12
C GLN A 268 -8.38 2.34 -18.48
N ARG A 269 -7.63 1.53 -19.26
CA ARG A 269 -6.83 0.43 -18.71
C ARG A 269 -5.70 0.92 -17.81
N ARG A 270 -5.04 2.05 -18.15
CA ARG A 270 -4.06 2.70 -17.28
C ARG A 270 -4.69 3.21 -15.99
N TYR A 271 -5.86 3.85 -16.07
CA TYR A 271 -6.58 4.35 -14.90
C TYR A 271 -7.04 3.23 -13.96
N ALA A 272 -7.68 2.18 -14.49
CA ALA A 272 -8.10 1.02 -13.70
C ALA A 272 -6.90 0.29 -13.07
N ARG A 273 -5.79 0.16 -13.82
CA ARG A 273 -4.55 -0.43 -13.30
C ARG A 273 -3.92 0.41 -12.20
N ASN A 274 -3.88 1.73 -12.38
CA ASN A 274 -3.36 2.66 -11.35
C ASN A 274 -4.25 2.69 -10.11
N PHE A 275 -5.57 2.57 -10.27
CA PHE A 275 -6.53 2.49 -9.18
C PHE A 275 -6.34 1.22 -8.34
N LEU A 276 -6.26 0.05 -8.98
CA LEU A 276 -5.97 -1.23 -8.31
C LEU A 276 -4.60 -1.21 -7.61
N LEU A 277 -3.58 -0.65 -8.27
CA LEU A 277 -2.25 -0.47 -7.68
C LEU A 277 -2.29 0.41 -6.43
N LYS A 278 -3.05 1.51 -6.44
CA LYS A 278 -3.23 2.36 -5.25
C LYS A 278 -3.94 1.63 -4.12
N GLN A 279 -4.91 0.77 -4.44
CA GLN A 279 -5.61 -0.04 -3.44
C GLN A 279 -4.67 -1.10 -2.83
N GLU A 280 -3.89 -1.80 -3.65
CA GLU A 280 -2.94 -2.80 -3.17
C GLU A 280 -1.73 -2.19 -2.43
N MET A 281 -1.30 -0.98 -2.79
CA MET A 281 -0.31 -0.21 -2.03
C MET A 281 -0.81 0.13 -0.62
N LYS A 282 -2.10 0.49 -0.46
CA LYS A 282 -2.69 0.73 0.87
C LYS A 282 -2.70 -0.54 1.73
N VAL A 283 -3.02 -1.69 1.15
CA VAL A 283 -2.98 -2.99 1.87
C VAL A 283 -1.55 -3.33 2.30
N CYS A 284 -0.54 -3.08 1.46
CA CYS A 284 0.86 -3.26 1.84
C CYS A 284 1.27 -2.34 3.00
N ASP A 285 0.79 -1.09 3.04
CA ASP A 285 1.07 -0.16 4.14
C ASP A 285 0.46 -0.67 5.47
N THR A 286 -0.74 -1.25 5.44
CA THR A 286 -1.38 -1.85 6.64
C THR A 286 -0.60 -3.05 7.16
N VAL A 287 -0.20 -3.95 6.27
CA VAL A 287 0.58 -5.15 6.62
C VAL A 287 1.97 -4.78 7.13
N GLU A 288 2.61 -3.74 6.58
CA GLU A 288 3.92 -3.26 7.05
C GLU A 288 3.83 -2.70 8.48
N VAL A 289 2.76 -1.96 8.81
CA VAL A 289 2.54 -1.46 10.18
C VAL A 289 2.32 -2.61 11.18
N GLU A 290 1.60 -3.66 10.78
CA GLU A 290 1.44 -4.87 11.59
C GLU A 290 2.76 -5.62 11.79
N ILE A 291 3.55 -5.80 10.73
CA ILE A 291 4.87 -6.45 10.78
C ILE A 291 5.85 -5.65 11.65
N ASP A 292 5.91 -4.32 11.52
CA ASP A 292 6.71 -3.45 12.38
C ASP A 292 6.27 -3.52 13.85
N GLY A 293 4.95 -3.64 14.09
CA GLY A 293 4.40 -3.88 15.42
C GLY A 293 4.86 -5.23 16.01
N ILE A 294 4.88 -6.28 15.20
CA ILE A 294 5.36 -7.62 15.57
C ILE A 294 6.87 -7.59 15.85
N PHE A 295 7.67 -6.94 14.99
CA PHE A 295 9.12 -6.81 15.18
C PHE A 295 9.46 -6.01 16.45
N LYS A 296 8.78 -4.89 16.71
CA LYS A 296 8.94 -4.13 17.97
C LYS A 296 8.55 -4.96 19.20
N LYS A 297 7.52 -5.80 19.10
CA LYS A 297 7.12 -6.73 20.17
C LYS A 297 8.19 -7.80 20.39
N PHE A 298 8.82 -8.30 19.33
CA PHE A 298 9.94 -9.23 19.39
C PHE A 298 11.20 -8.59 20.02
N ASP A 299 11.58 -7.38 19.61
CA ASP A 299 12.73 -6.64 20.16
C ASP A 299 12.51 -6.28 21.64
N PHE A 300 11.29 -5.89 22.02
CA PHE A 300 10.94 -5.65 23.42
C PHE A 300 11.07 -6.92 24.27
N ARG A 301 10.59 -8.07 23.77
CA ARG A 301 10.76 -9.37 24.45
C ARG A 301 12.23 -9.76 24.56
N ARG A 302 13.03 -9.54 23.52
CA ARG A 302 14.47 -9.79 23.53
C ARG A 302 15.20 -8.94 24.57
N SER A 303 14.93 -7.63 24.61
CA SER A 303 15.52 -6.72 25.61
C SER A 303 15.13 -7.08 27.06
N CYS A 304 13.90 -7.53 27.28
CA CYS A 304 13.46 -8.04 28.59
C CYS A 304 14.22 -9.31 29.01
N VAL A 305 14.48 -10.23 28.09
CA VAL A 305 15.28 -11.44 28.34
C VAL A 305 16.74 -11.10 28.61
N GLU A 306 17.33 -10.18 27.83
CA GLU A 306 18.71 -9.71 28.05
C GLU A 306 18.87 -9.03 29.42
N ASN A 307 17.90 -8.20 29.83
CA ASN A 307 17.90 -7.56 31.16
C ASN A 307 17.74 -8.58 32.30
N LYS A 308 16.88 -9.60 32.14
CA LYS A 308 16.75 -10.69 33.12
C LYS A 308 18.01 -11.54 33.20
N LEU A 309 18.67 -11.78 32.09
CA LEU A 309 19.93 -12.52 32.04
C LEU A 309 21.06 -11.75 32.74
N ALA A 310 21.12 -10.42 32.54
CA ALA A 310 22.06 -9.56 33.25
C ALA A 310 21.82 -9.54 34.77
N GLN A 311 20.56 -9.47 35.22
CA GLN A 311 20.22 -9.57 36.65
C GLN A 311 20.55 -10.94 37.25
N MET A 312 20.38 -12.02 36.49
CA MET A 312 20.78 -13.36 36.94
C MET A 312 22.30 -13.48 37.05
N ASP A 313 23.07 -12.93 36.10
CA ASP A 313 24.53 -12.91 36.16
C ASP A 313 25.05 -12.11 37.38
N GLU A 314 24.40 -10.98 37.70
CA GLU A 314 24.70 -10.20 38.91
C GLU A 314 24.37 -10.98 40.20
N ARG A 315 23.24 -11.68 40.25
CA ARG A 315 22.87 -12.54 41.39
C ARG A 315 23.82 -13.72 41.56
N VAL A 316 24.30 -14.32 40.46
CA VAL A 316 25.31 -15.39 40.49
C VAL A 316 26.64 -14.85 41.00
N LYS A 317 27.05 -13.64 40.60
CA LYS A 317 28.24 -12.98 41.15
C LYS A 317 28.12 -12.70 42.64
N LEU A 318 26.97 -12.18 43.09
CA LEU A 318 26.68 -11.97 44.52
C LEU A 318 26.65 -13.28 45.32
N LEU A 319 26.10 -14.36 44.74
CA LEU A 319 26.16 -15.69 45.35
C LEU A 319 27.60 -16.19 45.46
N SER A 320 28.41 -15.99 44.41
CA SER A 320 29.80 -16.42 44.40
C SER A 320 30.66 -15.67 45.42
N SER A 321 30.40 -14.38 45.65
CA SER A 321 31.08 -13.59 46.68
C SER A 321 30.60 -13.99 48.08
N ALA A 322 29.30 -14.23 48.28
CA ALA A 322 28.75 -14.66 49.56
C ALA A 322 29.22 -16.08 49.96
N ILE A 323 29.39 -16.99 49.00
CA ILE A 323 29.98 -18.31 49.24
C ILE A 323 31.46 -18.19 49.61
N ARG A 324 32.18 -17.24 48.99
CA ARG A 324 33.60 -16.95 49.28
C ARG A 324 33.80 -16.32 50.65
N GLU A 325 32.87 -15.47 51.11
CA GLU A 325 32.91 -14.83 52.43
C GLU A 325 32.53 -15.78 53.57
N ASN A 326 31.63 -16.74 53.33
CA ASN A 326 31.15 -17.66 54.36
C ASN A 326 31.95 -18.96 54.52
N ASN A 327 33.10 -19.11 53.83
CA ASN A 327 33.97 -20.30 53.95
C ASN A 327 33.24 -21.66 53.88
N LEU A 328 32.15 -21.74 53.11
CA LEU A 328 31.29 -22.95 53.11
C LEU A 328 31.92 -24.15 52.37
N PHE A 329 33.13 -24.00 51.83
CA PHE A 329 33.98 -25.10 51.40
C PHE A 329 35.47 -24.76 51.64
N PRO A 330 36.23 -25.57 52.42
CA PRO A 330 37.68 -25.47 52.43
C PRO A 330 38.21 -25.87 51.06
N MET A 331 38.84 -24.91 50.39
CA MET A 331 39.52 -25.09 49.11
C MET A 331 40.51 -26.25 49.17
N ASN A 332 40.34 -27.21 48.27
CA ASN A 332 41.46 -27.88 47.63
C ASN A 332 41.10 -28.23 46.18
N GLY A 333 41.45 -27.29 45.29
CA GLY A 333 42.03 -27.53 43.97
C GLY A 333 41.16 -28.16 42.90
N PHE A 334 40.74 -27.35 41.92
CA PHE A 334 40.76 -27.78 40.51
C PHE A 334 41.25 -26.64 39.60
N PRO A 335 42.09 -26.94 38.59
CA PRO A 335 42.82 -25.96 37.81
C PRO A 335 41.95 -25.35 36.71
N ALA A 336 42.32 -24.13 36.33
CA ALA A 336 41.78 -23.41 35.18
C ALA A 336 42.06 -24.17 33.87
N GLN A 337 41.05 -24.35 33.03
CA GLN A 337 41.24 -24.39 31.58
C GLN A 337 39.96 -24.18 30.78
N ASP A 338 40.11 -23.29 29.80
CA ASP A 338 39.22 -23.05 28.68
C ASP A 338 38.69 -24.33 28.04
N ARG A 339 37.38 -24.35 27.72
CA ARG A 339 36.82 -25.02 26.53
C ARG A 339 35.33 -24.70 26.39
N VAL A 340 35.03 -23.65 25.63
CA VAL A 340 33.72 -23.48 24.99
C VAL A 340 33.78 -24.17 23.63
N ALA A 341 33.30 -25.41 23.56
CA ALA A 341 32.93 -26.04 22.29
C ALA A 341 31.94 -27.21 22.50
N LYS A 342 30.72 -27.01 21.97
CA LYS A 342 29.81 -27.98 21.34
C LYS A 342 29.62 -29.37 21.98
N GLY A 343 28.38 -29.69 22.34
CA GLY A 343 27.96 -31.08 22.53
C GLY A 343 26.48 -31.23 22.87
N ASN A 344 25.72 -31.79 21.92
CA ASN A 344 24.28 -32.04 21.97
C ASN A 344 23.86 -33.12 22.98
N ARG A 345 22.57 -33.01 23.34
CA ARG A 345 21.57 -34.06 23.65
C ARG A 345 21.37 -34.53 25.10
N HIS A 346 20.05 -34.66 25.37
CA HIS A 346 19.34 -35.43 26.38
C HIS A 346 19.15 -34.79 27.75
N LEU A 347 18.00 -34.10 27.90
CA LEU A 347 17.06 -34.44 28.95
C LEU A 347 15.62 -34.20 28.45
N ARG A 348 14.95 -35.33 28.22
CA ARG A 348 13.53 -35.51 28.00
C ARG A 348 12.88 -35.55 29.40
N GLY A 349 11.77 -34.84 29.57
CA GLY A 349 10.84 -35.03 30.69
C GLY A 349 10.68 -33.80 31.58
N LEU A 350 9.76 -32.91 31.21
CA LEU A 350 8.69 -32.35 32.07
C LEU A 350 8.01 -31.21 31.30
N HIS A 351 6.93 -31.51 30.61
CA HIS A 351 5.66 -30.77 30.67
C HIS A 351 4.73 -31.38 29.62
N ASP A 352 3.95 -32.37 30.08
CA ASP A 352 2.61 -32.59 29.54
C ASP A 352 1.79 -31.38 30.01
N PHE A 353 1.53 -30.47 29.10
CA PHE A 353 0.30 -29.69 29.03
C PHE A 353 0.11 -29.41 27.54
N GLU A 354 -0.70 -30.28 26.93
CA GLU A 354 -1.29 -30.05 25.62
C GLU A 354 -2.14 -28.78 25.73
N ASP A 355 -1.68 -27.68 25.13
CA ASP A 355 -2.55 -26.54 24.85
C ASP A 355 -3.37 -26.91 23.60
N ASN A 356 -4.65 -27.16 23.84
CA ASN A 356 -5.68 -27.33 22.82
C ASN A 356 -5.84 -26.00 22.05
N ASP A 357 -5.24 -25.91 20.86
CA ASP A 357 -5.45 -24.81 19.89
C ASP A 357 -6.88 -24.84 19.24
N HIS A 358 -7.90 -25.27 19.98
CA HIS A 358 -9.29 -25.34 19.51
C HIS A 358 -10.31 -24.66 20.44
N GLU A 359 -9.88 -24.01 21.52
CA GLU A 359 -10.79 -23.26 22.42
C GLU A 359 -10.61 -21.72 22.37
N ASP A 360 -9.55 -21.19 21.74
CA ASP A 360 -9.30 -19.75 21.70
C ASP A 360 -10.09 -18.98 20.61
N ASP A 361 -10.64 -19.66 19.59
CA ASP A 361 -11.53 -19.03 18.59
C ASP A 361 -12.93 -18.72 19.16
N TYR A 362 -13.30 -19.31 20.30
CA TYR A 362 -14.57 -19.01 20.98
C TYR A 362 -14.44 -17.85 21.97
N ILE A 363 -13.24 -17.57 22.51
CA ILE A 363 -13.03 -16.53 23.52
C ILE A 363 -12.85 -15.13 22.88
N GLU A 364 -12.41 -15.03 21.61
CA GLU A 364 -12.30 -13.73 20.93
C GLU A 364 -13.66 -13.09 20.58
N ASN A 365 -14.71 -13.91 20.41
CA ASN A 365 -16.04 -13.41 20.04
C ASN A 365 -16.83 -12.83 21.23
N GLU A 366 -16.62 -13.29 22.47
CA GLU A 366 -17.30 -12.72 23.65
C GLU A 366 -16.67 -11.40 24.13
N ILE A 367 -15.38 -11.16 23.85
CA ILE A 367 -14.66 -9.96 24.32
C ILE A 367 -14.82 -8.76 23.36
N HIS A 368 -15.23 -9.01 22.10
CA HIS A 368 -15.40 -7.96 21.09
C HIS A 368 -16.62 -7.05 21.35
N ASP A 369 -17.56 -7.47 22.20
CA ASP A 369 -18.85 -6.79 22.42
C ASP A 369 -18.79 -5.56 23.35
N LYS A 370 -17.66 -5.34 24.03
CA LYS A 370 -17.54 -4.28 25.05
C LYS A 370 -16.63 -3.12 24.69
N VAL A 371 -15.79 -3.22 23.66
CA VAL A 371 -14.79 -2.19 23.39
C VAL A 371 -14.89 -1.65 21.99
N HIS A 372 -15.37 -0.40 21.90
CA HIS A 372 -15.38 0.39 20.68
C HIS A 372 -13.92 0.68 20.22
N TYR A 373 -13.59 0.23 19.01
CA TYR A 373 -12.26 0.31 18.39
C TYR A 373 -12.22 1.40 17.31
N HIS A 374 -13.18 1.40 16.37
CA HIS A 374 -13.20 2.31 15.22
C HIS A 374 -13.28 3.77 15.64
N SER A 375 -14.10 4.06 16.63
CA SER A 375 -14.26 5.38 17.26
C SER A 375 -13.01 5.90 17.99
N ARG A 376 -11.96 5.09 18.16
CA ARG A 376 -10.65 5.51 18.72
C ARG A 376 -9.53 5.57 17.67
N ILE A 377 -9.83 5.27 16.41
CA ILE A 377 -8.87 5.39 15.31
C ILE A 377 -8.53 6.87 15.08
N SER A 378 -7.23 7.15 14.91
CA SER A 378 -6.67 8.50 14.73
C SER A 378 -5.81 8.51 13.45
N PRO A 379 -5.88 9.55 12.60
CA PRO A 379 -6.64 10.79 12.77
C PRO A 379 -8.16 10.62 12.57
N TYR A 380 -8.93 11.62 13.00
CA TYR A 380 -10.38 11.67 12.78
C TYR A 380 -10.68 11.64 11.27
N PRO A 381 -11.67 10.84 10.79
CA PRO A 381 -11.89 10.61 9.37
C PRO A 381 -12.00 11.90 8.55
N GLY A 382 -11.30 11.96 7.41
CA GLY A 382 -11.32 13.12 6.51
C GLY A 382 -10.52 14.34 6.97
N THR A 383 -9.84 14.27 8.12
CA THR A 383 -9.14 15.43 8.72
C THR A 383 -7.71 15.10 9.18
N THR A 384 -6.95 16.14 9.55
CA THR A 384 -5.63 16.00 10.19
C THR A 384 -5.70 15.99 11.73
N LYS A 385 -6.91 16.12 12.31
CA LYS A 385 -7.12 16.21 13.76
C LYS A 385 -6.88 14.85 14.39
N ARG A 386 -6.02 14.80 15.41
CA ARG A 386 -5.67 13.56 16.11
C ARG A 386 -6.51 13.43 17.38
N ARG A 387 -7.02 12.23 17.63
CA ARG A 387 -7.63 11.88 18.91
C ARG A 387 -6.56 11.74 20.00
N PHE A 388 -6.93 12.06 21.23
CA PHE A 388 -6.13 11.75 22.41
C PHE A 388 -6.03 10.22 22.59
N PRO A 389 -4.85 9.64 22.87
CA PRO A 389 -4.70 8.20 22.98
C PRO A 389 -5.42 7.66 24.23
N VAL A 390 -6.41 6.79 24.03
CA VAL A 390 -7.16 6.13 25.12
C VAL A 390 -6.74 4.65 25.22
N PRO A 391 -5.97 4.25 26.24
CA PRO A 391 -5.63 2.86 26.50
C PRO A 391 -6.86 2.01 26.80
N ARG A 392 -6.86 0.73 26.41
CA ARG A 392 -8.00 -0.19 26.56
C ARG A 392 -8.57 -0.25 28.00
N LYS A 393 -7.71 -0.14 29.02
CA LYS A 393 -8.10 -0.17 30.44
C LYS A 393 -8.75 1.12 30.94
N LYS A 394 -8.67 2.23 30.20
CA LYS A 394 -9.15 3.57 30.59
C LYS A 394 -10.32 4.06 29.74
N ILE A 395 -10.94 3.17 28.98
CA ILE A 395 -12.07 3.49 28.09
C ILE A 395 -13.31 3.82 28.91
N ASP A 396 -13.64 2.98 29.87
CA ASP A 396 -14.82 3.14 30.71
C ASP A 396 -14.73 4.43 31.54
N TRP A 397 -15.78 5.24 31.50
CA TRP A 397 -15.90 6.49 32.25
C TRP A 397 -15.70 6.31 33.75
N GLU A 398 -16.06 5.14 34.31
CA GLU A 398 -15.88 4.83 35.73
C GLU A 398 -14.41 4.70 36.14
N VAL A 399 -13.52 4.40 35.18
CA VAL A 399 -12.08 4.36 35.43
C VAL A 399 -11.53 5.79 35.46
N ILE A 400 -10.86 6.12 36.57
CA ILE A 400 -10.21 7.42 36.76
C ILE A 400 -9.07 7.58 35.74
N PHE A 401 -9.11 8.66 34.97
CA PHE A 401 -8.07 9.04 34.01
C PHE A 401 -7.73 10.53 34.16
N LEU A 402 -6.89 10.85 35.14
CA LEU A 402 -6.55 12.25 35.50
C LEU A 402 -5.87 13.05 34.38
N GLU A 403 -5.10 12.38 33.54
CA GLU A 403 -4.35 13.00 32.42
C GLU A 403 -5.19 13.08 31.13
N TYR A 404 -6.49 12.76 31.19
CA TYR A 404 -7.32 12.70 29.99
C TYR A 404 -7.64 14.10 29.48
N GLU A 405 -6.95 14.51 28.42
CA GLU A 405 -7.14 15.81 27.76
C GLU A 405 -7.55 15.61 26.29
N PRO A 406 -8.84 15.32 26.03
CA PRO A 406 -9.32 15.02 24.69
C PRO A 406 -9.22 16.23 23.78
N THR A 407 -8.93 15.99 22.50
CA THR A 407 -8.86 17.05 21.51
C THR A 407 -10.26 17.54 21.16
N ALA A 408 -10.50 18.85 21.25
CA ALA A 408 -11.76 19.46 20.85
C ALA A 408 -11.86 19.59 19.32
N PHE A 409 -12.94 19.08 18.74
CA PHE A 409 -13.19 19.16 17.32
C PHE A 409 -14.69 19.05 16.98
N THR A 410 -15.18 20.06 16.27
CA THR A 410 -16.43 20.06 15.51
C THR A 410 -16.05 20.52 14.09
N ASP A 411 -16.58 19.86 13.07
CA ASP A 411 -16.28 20.15 11.67
C ASP A 411 -17.00 21.42 11.21
N ASP A 412 -16.29 22.34 10.55
CA ASP A 412 -16.88 23.61 10.10
C ASP A 412 -17.96 23.41 9.02
N SER A 413 -17.94 22.29 8.29
CA SER A 413 -18.92 21.99 7.23
C SER A 413 -20.33 21.77 7.75
N ILE A 414 -20.49 21.34 9.00
CA ILE A 414 -21.81 21.11 9.59
C ILE A 414 -22.39 22.38 10.22
N LEU A 415 -21.57 23.40 10.52
CA LEU A 415 -22.01 24.63 11.18
C LEU A 415 -22.97 25.48 10.35
N ASN A 416 -22.97 25.31 9.02
CA ASN A 416 -23.83 26.06 8.10
C ASN A 416 -25.23 25.40 7.89
N GLY A 417 -25.53 24.32 8.60
CA GLY A 417 -26.83 23.64 8.50
C GLY A 417 -27.99 24.44 9.09
N SER A 418 -29.22 24.14 8.68
CA SER A 418 -30.40 24.71 9.34
C SER A 418 -30.49 24.21 10.80
N PRO A 419 -31.05 25.00 11.73
CA PRO A 419 -31.20 24.57 13.14
C PRO A 419 -32.00 23.26 13.28
N ASP A 420 -32.93 23.03 12.36
CA ASP A 420 -33.75 21.81 12.25
C ASP A 420 -32.95 20.58 11.80
N GLU A 421 -31.71 20.75 11.34
CA GLU A 421 -30.84 19.66 10.91
C GLU A 421 -29.59 19.49 11.77
N VAL A 422 -29.07 20.57 12.36
CA VAL A 422 -27.80 20.60 13.08
C VAL A 422 -27.96 21.36 14.40
N ASP A 423 -27.37 20.84 15.48
CA ASP A 423 -27.38 21.54 16.77
C ASP A 423 -26.55 22.85 16.73
N PRO A 424 -26.84 23.85 17.56
CA PRO A 424 -25.94 24.98 17.76
C PRO A 424 -24.59 24.51 18.35
N GLU A 425 -23.50 25.24 18.05
CA GLU A 425 -22.19 24.90 18.60
C GLU A 425 -22.03 25.42 20.02
N ILE A 426 -21.98 24.49 20.98
CA ILE A 426 -21.99 24.82 22.41
C ILE A 426 -20.57 25.10 22.94
N LEU A 427 -19.53 24.66 22.23
CA LEU A 427 -18.14 24.73 22.70
C LEU A 427 -17.42 26.08 22.42
N LEU A 428 -18.00 26.95 21.58
CA LEU A 428 -17.34 28.17 21.10
C LEU A 428 -17.97 29.48 21.60
N GLU A 429 -19.19 29.47 22.13
CA GLU A 429 -19.90 30.69 22.51
C GLU A 429 -19.91 30.92 24.03
N GLU A 430 -19.65 32.16 24.44
CA GLU A 430 -19.83 32.63 25.82
C GLU A 430 -21.30 32.38 26.23
N LYS A 431 -21.49 31.85 27.45
CA LYS A 431 -22.72 31.28 28.03
C LYS A 431 -23.99 32.18 28.04
N GLU A 432 -24.00 33.32 27.38
CA GLU A 432 -24.99 34.37 27.62
C GLU A 432 -26.32 34.22 26.86
N GLU A 433 -26.40 33.44 25.78
CA GLU A 433 -27.68 33.14 25.09
C GLU A 433 -27.81 31.67 24.65
N MET A 434 -27.63 30.70 25.55
CA MET A 434 -27.90 29.30 25.20
C MET A 434 -29.40 28.97 25.28
N THR A 435 -29.97 28.50 24.16
CA THR A 435 -31.16 27.66 24.20
C THR A 435 -30.79 26.33 24.88
N GLU A 436 -31.36 26.05 26.05
CA GLU A 436 -31.06 24.85 26.83
C GLU A 436 -31.58 23.60 26.10
N ILE A 437 -30.69 22.88 25.41
CA ILE A 437 -31.02 21.61 24.76
C ILE A 437 -31.30 20.55 25.83
N LYS A 438 -32.48 19.95 25.78
CA LYS A 438 -32.86 18.88 26.72
C LYS A 438 -32.50 17.51 26.16
N PHE A 439 -31.50 16.88 26.77
CA PHE A 439 -31.03 15.53 26.44
C PHE A 439 -31.93 14.43 27.03
N ASN A 440 -31.81 13.18 26.53
CA ASN A 440 -32.63 12.02 26.95
C ASN A 440 -34.16 12.17 26.76
N GLN A 441 -34.59 13.07 25.87
CA GLN A 441 -36.00 13.23 25.53
C GLN A 441 -36.21 13.45 24.04
N VAL A 442 -37.47 13.37 23.60
CA VAL A 442 -37.84 13.79 22.25
C VAL A 442 -37.92 15.31 22.25
N ASP A 443 -37.21 15.94 21.34
CA ASP A 443 -37.10 17.39 21.22
C ASP A 443 -38.07 17.85 20.13
N GLU A 444 -39.24 18.36 20.54
CA GLU A 444 -40.28 18.83 19.62
C GLU A 444 -39.86 20.11 18.87
N GLN A 445 -38.97 20.92 19.45
CA GLN A 445 -38.50 22.16 18.83
C GLN A 445 -37.65 21.86 17.59
N TYR A 446 -36.71 20.92 17.71
CA TYR A 446 -35.81 20.52 16.62
C TYR A 446 -36.24 19.23 15.91
N LYS A 447 -37.46 18.75 16.18
CA LYS A 447 -38.08 17.52 15.63
C LYS A 447 -37.15 16.30 15.65
N CYS A 448 -36.34 16.17 16.69
CA CYS A 448 -35.34 15.10 16.77
C CYS A 448 -35.53 14.24 18.03
N ASN A 449 -35.27 12.95 17.89
CA ASN A 449 -35.21 12.05 19.04
C ASN A 449 -33.79 12.07 19.62
N ARG A 450 -33.64 12.55 20.86
CA ARG A 450 -32.36 12.56 21.58
C ARG A 450 -32.27 11.41 22.60
N LYS A 451 -33.16 10.42 22.56
CA LYS A 451 -33.11 9.23 23.43
C LYS A 451 -32.27 8.14 22.80
N SER A 452 -31.27 7.65 23.52
CA SER A 452 -30.50 6.48 23.07
C SER A 452 -31.34 5.20 23.15
N PHE A 453 -31.14 4.30 22.20
CA PHE A 453 -31.64 2.93 22.23
C PHE A 453 -31.04 2.09 23.38
N LEU A 454 -29.90 2.53 23.95
CA LEU A 454 -29.27 1.89 25.10
C LEU A 454 -29.85 2.35 26.45
N GLY A 455 -30.77 3.31 26.46
CA GLY A 455 -31.34 3.91 27.66
C GLY A 455 -30.84 5.32 27.94
N GLU A 456 -30.98 5.79 29.17
CA GLU A 456 -30.56 7.14 29.55
C GLU A 456 -29.03 7.26 29.64
N TYR A 457 -28.46 8.23 28.93
CA TYR A 457 -27.03 8.54 29.00
C TYR A 457 -26.74 9.69 29.97
N LYS A 458 -25.53 9.70 30.52
CA LYS A 458 -25.07 10.73 31.48
C LYS A 458 -24.57 11.97 30.73
N SER A 459 -24.59 13.13 31.39
CA SER A 459 -23.92 14.34 30.91
C SER A 459 -22.53 14.52 31.55
N ASP A 460 -21.67 15.29 30.90
CA ASP A 460 -20.38 15.72 31.41
C ASP A 460 -20.46 17.00 32.25
N GLU A 461 -19.31 17.49 32.70
CA GLU A 461 -19.20 18.67 33.58
C GLU A 461 -19.68 19.96 32.90
N ASN A 462 -19.71 19.97 31.56
CA ASN A 462 -20.20 21.08 30.75
C ASN A 462 -21.67 20.91 30.34
N GLY A 463 -22.34 19.85 30.82
CA GLY A 463 -23.73 19.54 30.49
C GLY A 463 -23.92 18.81 29.15
N LEU A 464 -22.84 18.47 28.44
CA LEU A 464 -22.92 17.75 27.16
C LEU A 464 -23.09 16.24 27.40
N PRO A 465 -23.75 15.52 26.48
CA PRO A 465 -23.91 14.07 26.58
C PRO A 465 -22.55 13.34 26.63
N ARG A 466 -22.47 12.26 27.40
CA ARG A 466 -21.34 11.33 27.43
C ARG A 466 -21.66 10.06 26.66
N ASN A 467 -20.77 9.69 25.75
CA ASN A 467 -20.87 8.47 24.96
C ASN A 467 -21.00 7.23 25.85
N PRO A 468 -22.07 6.42 25.71
CA PRO A 468 -22.37 5.31 26.62
C PRO A 468 -21.34 4.17 26.53
N ARG A 469 -20.53 4.09 25.48
CA ARG A 469 -19.50 3.05 25.29
C ARG A 469 -18.10 3.44 25.77
N GLY A 470 -17.91 4.68 26.22
CA GLY A 470 -16.67 5.14 26.83
C GLY A 470 -15.94 6.26 26.08
N ARG A 471 -14.74 6.56 26.54
CA ARG A 471 -13.84 7.60 26.03
C ARG A 471 -13.32 7.28 24.63
N THR A 472 -13.47 8.22 23.70
CA THR A 472 -13.00 8.15 22.32
C THR A 472 -11.69 8.94 22.08
N GLY A 473 -11.36 9.89 22.96
CA GLY A 473 -10.22 10.79 22.81
C GLY A 473 -10.53 12.09 22.05
N LEU A 474 -11.80 12.39 21.78
CA LEU A 474 -12.23 13.59 21.07
C LEU A 474 -13.50 14.16 21.70
N VAL A 475 -13.53 15.45 22.01
CA VAL A 475 -14.72 16.17 22.50
C VAL A 475 -15.28 17.09 21.42
N GLY A 476 -16.57 17.39 21.50
CA GLY A 476 -17.33 18.05 20.43
C GLY A 476 -18.05 17.06 19.52
N ARG A 477 -18.61 17.54 18.41
CA ARG A 477 -19.46 16.71 17.54
C ARG A 477 -18.70 16.00 16.42
N GLY A 478 -17.46 16.42 16.15
CA GLY A 478 -16.77 16.03 14.92
C GLY A 478 -17.64 16.37 13.71
N ALA A 479 -17.89 15.40 12.84
CA ALA A 479 -18.72 15.54 11.64
C ALA A 479 -20.20 15.12 11.84
N LEU A 480 -20.63 14.82 13.08
CA LEU A 480 -22.02 14.44 13.36
C LEU A 480 -22.89 15.69 13.59
N ARG A 481 -24.14 15.64 13.15
CA ARG A 481 -25.03 16.80 13.16
C ARG A 481 -25.55 17.14 14.56
N ARG A 482 -25.77 16.12 15.40
CA ARG A 482 -26.39 16.27 16.72
C ARG A 482 -25.44 15.82 17.84
N PHE A 483 -25.54 16.47 18.99
CA PHE A 483 -24.96 15.96 20.25
C PHE A 483 -25.79 14.77 20.74
N GLY A 484 -25.10 13.75 21.27
CA GLY A 484 -25.72 12.52 21.73
C GLY A 484 -25.92 11.50 20.61
N PRO A 485 -27.03 10.73 20.64
CA PRO A 485 -27.30 9.71 19.63
C PRO A 485 -27.75 10.34 18.31
N ASN A 486 -27.12 9.90 17.22
CA ASN A 486 -27.50 10.21 15.85
C ASN A 486 -28.13 8.95 15.25
N HIS A 487 -29.47 8.90 15.23
CA HIS A 487 -30.21 7.73 14.78
C HIS A 487 -30.22 7.61 13.25
N ARG A 488 -29.94 6.40 12.76
CA ARG A 488 -30.02 6.04 11.33
C ARG A 488 -30.77 4.71 11.19
N THR A 489 -31.59 4.60 10.15
CA THR A 489 -32.25 3.34 9.79
C THR A 489 -31.59 2.78 8.54
N ASP A 490 -31.08 1.55 8.64
CA ASP A 490 -30.37 0.87 7.56
C ASP A 490 -31.23 -0.29 7.04
N CYS A 491 -31.62 -0.24 5.77
CA CYS A 491 -32.42 -1.30 5.14
C CYS A 491 -31.51 -2.27 4.39
N ILE A 492 -31.42 -3.51 4.87
CA ILE A 492 -30.61 -4.57 4.27
C ILE A 492 -31.53 -5.43 3.42
N ILE A 493 -31.57 -5.15 2.12
CA ILE A 493 -32.40 -5.90 1.18
C ILE A 493 -31.57 -7.05 0.61
N THR A 494 -31.95 -8.30 0.93
CA THR A 494 -31.19 -9.50 0.57
C THR A 494 -31.99 -10.50 -0.24
N ARG A 495 -31.28 -11.32 -1.03
CA ARG A 495 -31.84 -12.45 -1.78
C ARG A 495 -30.83 -13.58 -1.93
N TRP A 496 -31.30 -14.78 -2.26
CA TRP A 496 -30.42 -15.89 -2.61
C TRP A 496 -29.74 -15.67 -3.96
N LYS A 497 -28.42 -15.85 -4.00
CA LYS A 497 -27.66 -15.82 -5.25
C LYS A 497 -28.02 -17.04 -6.08
N LYS A 498 -28.49 -16.83 -7.32
CA LYS A 498 -28.76 -17.93 -8.27
C LYS A 498 -27.57 -18.13 -9.21
N THR A 499 -27.29 -19.38 -9.58
CA THR A 499 -26.33 -19.76 -10.61
C THR A 499 -26.92 -19.51 -12.01
N PHE A 500 -26.11 -19.63 -13.07
CA PHE A 500 -26.60 -19.52 -14.46
C PHE A 500 -27.73 -20.52 -14.79
N ARG A 501 -27.83 -21.62 -14.04
CA ARG A 501 -28.88 -22.64 -14.19
C ARG A 501 -30.15 -22.34 -13.40
N GLY A 502 -30.16 -21.29 -12.56
CA GLY A 502 -31.26 -20.91 -11.69
C GLY A 502 -31.19 -21.48 -10.26
N ASP A 503 -30.31 -22.46 -10.01
CA ASP A 503 -30.13 -23.06 -8.68
C ASP A 503 -29.45 -22.08 -7.70
N ILE A 504 -29.76 -22.18 -6.40
CA ILE A 504 -29.10 -21.39 -5.36
C ILE A 504 -27.60 -21.73 -5.33
N LYS A 505 -26.75 -20.70 -5.36
CA LYS A 505 -25.31 -20.84 -5.29
C LYS A 505 -24.91 -21.18 -3.86
N GLU A 506 -24.10 -22.22 -3.71
CA GLU A 506 -23.52 -22.62 -2.44
C GLU A 506 -21.99 -22.50 -2.47
N LYS A 507 -21.41 -22.13 -1.33
CA LYS A 507 -19.97 -22.08 -1.07
C LYS A 507 -19.71 -22.76 0.27
N ASN A 508 -18.79 -23.71 0.31
CA ASN A 508 -18.43 -24.46 1.52
C ASN A 508 -19.65 -25.08 2.27
N GLY A 509 -20.66 -25.53 1.51
CA GLY A 509 -21.88 -26.11 2.07
C GLY A 509 -22.89 -25.11 2.66
N ARG A 510 -22.64 -23.79 2.52
CA ARG A 510 -23.60 -22.74 2.89
C ARG A 510 -24.11 -21.99 1.67
N LYS A 511 -25.36 -21.54 1.74
CA LYS A 511 -25.99 -20.74 0.68
C LYS A 511 -25.37 -19.35 0.63
N VAL A 512 -25.30 -18.77 -0.57
CA VAL A 512 -24.71 -17.45 -0.79
C VAL A 512 -25.80 -16.39 -0.94
N LEU A 513 -25.70 -15.31 -0.19
CA LEU A 513 -26.59 -14.15 -0.30
C LEU A 513 -26.05 -13.11 -1.29
N GLU A 514 -26.97 -12.39 -1.91
CA GLU A 514 -26.71 -11.08 -2.53
C GLU A 514 -27.52 -10.01 -1.80
N PHE A 515 -26.94 -8.82 -1.66
CA PHE A 515 -27.60 -7.65 -1.07
C PHE A 515 -27.59 -6.47 -2.03
N LEU A 516 -28.58 -5.59 -1.90
CA LEU A 516 -28.67 -4.38 -2.71
C LEU A 516 -27.74 -3.30 -2.13
N ALA A 517 -26.76 -2.87 -2.93
CA ALA A 517 -25.81 -1.83 -2.57
C ALA A 517 -25.92 -0.64 -3.52
N LEU A 518 -25.72 0.57 -2.98
CA LEU A 518 -25.74 1.81 -3.73
C LEU A 518 -24.47 2.65 -3.54
N LYS A 519 -24.17 3.56 -4.47
CA LYS A 519 -23.06 4.53 -4.37
C LYS A 519 -23.59 5.96 -4.43
N LYS A 520 -23.15 6.80 -3.50
CA LYS A 520 -23.45 8.24 -3.47
C LYS A 520 -22.21 9.06 -3.77
N SER A 521 -22.39 10.24 -4.35
CA SER A 521 -21.32 11.24 -4.46
C SER A 521 -20.82 11.68 -3.09
N THR A 522 -21.73 11.75 -2.11
CA THR A 522 -21.47 12.13 -0.72
C THR A 522 -20.58 11.14 0.03
N THR A 523 -20.48 9.89 -0.44
CA THR A 523 -19.67 8.83 0.17
C THR A 523 -18.40 8.53 -0.65
N ASP A 524 -17.88 9.51 -1.40
CA ASP A 524 -16.72 9.33 -2.30
C ASP A 524 -16.89 8.15 -3.28
N MET A 525 -18.13 7.86 -3.70
CA MET A 525 -18.46 6.73 -4.59
C MET A 525 -18.09 5.34 -4.02
N THR A 526 -18.07 5.20 -2.68
CA THR A 526 -17.99 3.92 -1.97
C THR A 526 -19.37 3.26 -1.83
N TRP A 527 -19.41 1.94 -1.68
CA TRP A 527 -20.67 1.19 -1.56
C TRP A 527 -21.30 1.39 -0.19
N SER A 528 -22.59 1.68 -0.14
CA SER A 528 -23.38 1.86 1.07
C SER A 528 -24.69 1.09 0.99
N LEU A 529 -25.29 0.83 2.15
CA LEU A 529 -26.65 0.33 2.25
C LEU A 529 -27.66 1.48 2.02
N PRO A 530 -28.87 1.21 1.55
CA PRO A 530 -30.00 2.15 1.63
C PRO A 530 -30.20 2.58 3.09
N SER A 531 -29.78 3.81 3.40
CA SER A 531 -29.65 4.28 4.78
C SER A 531 -30.10 5.72 4.89
N ASN A 532 -31.02 5.99 5.82
CA ASN A 532 -31.57 7.32 6.04
C ASN A 532 -31.73 7.66 7.52
N VAL A 533 -31.78 8.96 7.79
CA VAL A 533 -32.24 9.48 9.08
C VAL A 533 -33.75 9.61 9.00
N LEU A 534 -34.48 8.98 9.92
CA LEU A 534 -35.93 9.08 10.00
C LEU A 534 -36.30 10.08 11.09
N SER A 535 -37.03 11.12 10.72
CA SER A 535 -37.67 12.06 11.64
C SER A 535 -39.03 11.52 12.07
N VAL A 536 -39.60 12.12 13.11
CA VAL A 536 -40.94 11.74 13.59
C VAL A 536 -41.98 12.08 12.50
N GLY A 537 -42.60 11.06 11.94
CA GLY A 537 -43.61 11.18 10.87
C GLY A 537 -43.10 10.92 9.46
N ASP A 538 -41.81 10.64 9.27
CA ASP A 538 -41.26 10.29 7.96
C ASP A 538 -41.74 8.90 7.51
N ASP A 539 -42.10 8.79 6.23
CA ASP A 539 -42.40 7.52 5.57
C ASP A 539 -41.09 6.81 5.16
N LEU A 540 -40.89 5.60 5.66
CA LEU A 540 -39.71 4.79 5.34
C LEU A 540 -39.63 4.49 3.84
N SER A 541 -40.76 4.21 3.19
CA SER A 541 -40.79 3.84 1.77
C SER A 541 -40.33 5.01 0.89
N GLU A 542 -40.76 6.23 1.24
CA GLU A 542 -40.34 7.47 0.60
C GLU A 542 -38.84 7.70 0.77
N LYS A 543 -38.31 7.58 1.99
CA LYS A 543 -36.89 7.79 2.26
C LYS A 543 -36.01 6.76 1.55
N VAL A 544 -36.37 5.48 1.58
CA VAL A 544 -35.64 4.43 0.85
C VAL A 544 -35.67 4.71 -0.65
N THR A 545 -36.80 5.17 -1.19
CA THR A 545 -36.92 5.54 -2.60
C THR A 545 -36.05 6.74 -2.96
N GLU A 546 -36.05 7.81 -2.14
CA GLU A 546 -35.15 8.96 -2.31
C GLU A 546 -33.68 8.51 -2.35
N ASP A 547 -33.31 7.53 -1.53
CA ASP A 547 -31.94 7.04 -1.44
C ASP A 547 -31.51 6.21 -2.65
N LEU A 548 -32.41 5.33 -3.12
CA LEU A 548 -32.19 4.50 -4.31
C LEU A 548 -32.13 5.35 -5.58
N LEU A 549 -32.86 6.46 -5.61
CA LEU A 549 -32.94 7.38 -6.75
C LEU A 549 -32.00 8.59 -6.65
N PHE A 550 -31.17 8.65 -5.61
CA PHE A 550 -30.27 9.77 -5.37
C PHE A 550 -29.37 10.03 -6.59
N GLU A 551 -29.41 11.25 -7.11
CA GLU A 551 -28.68 11.69 -8.31
C GLU A 551 -28.97 10.86 -9.59
N LEU A 552 -30.14 10.21 -9.66
CA LEU A 552 -30.63 9.60 -10.88
C LEU A 552 -31.70 10.49 -11.52
N ASP A 553 -31.62 10.67 -12.83
CA ASP A 553 -32.56 11.49 -13.59
C ASP A 553 -33.80 10.66 -13.96
N PHE A 554 -34.82 10.77 -13.12
CA PHE A 554 -36.15 10.16 -13.29
C PHE A 554 -37.23 11.23 -13.21
N THR A 555 -38.27 11.08 -14.03
CA THR A 555 -39.47 11.92 -13.98
C THR A 555 -40.27 11.65 -12.71
N ASP A 556 -41.12 12.60 -12.29
CA ASP A 556 -41.91 12.44 -11.06
C ASP A 556 -42.88 11.25 -11.13
N ILE A 557 -43.37 10.91 -12.32
CA ILE A 557 -44.23 9.73 -12.55
C ILE A 557 -43.44 8.43 -12.33
N GLU A 558 -42.21 8.37 -12.85
CA GLU A 558 -41.32 7.21 -12.67
C GLU A 558 -40.94 7.04 -11.20
N LYS A 559 -40.61 8.13 -10.50
CA LYS A 559 -40.30 8.12 -9.06
C LYS A 559 -41.46 7.56 -8.24
N GLU A 560 -42.69 8.01 -8.52
CA GLU A 560 -43.88 7.54 -7.83
C GLU A 560 -44.20 6.07 -8.13
N THR A 561 -43.90 5.60 -9.34
CA THR A 561 -44.04 4.18 -9.71
C THR A 561 -43.05 3.31 -8.93
N ILE A 562 -41.79 3.74 -8.84
CA ILE A 562 -40.74 3.05 -8.08
C ILE A 562 -41.08 3.06 -6.58
N ARG A 563 -41.57 4.20 -6.06
CA ARG A 563 -42.03 4.32 -4.66
C ARG A 563 -43.10 3.28 -4.33
N LYS A 564 -44.11 3.12 -5.20
CA LYS A 564 -45.18 2.14 -4.98
C LYS A 564 -44.67 0.71 -4.93
N GLU A 565 -43.69 0.35 -5.76
CA GLU A 565 -43.06 -0.98 -5.69
C GLU A 565 -42.19 -1.16 -4.44
N VAL A 566 -41.46 -0.12 -4.00
CA VAL A 566 -40.73 -0.15 -2.72
C VAL A 566 -41.70 -0.28 -1.54
N ASP A 567 -42.78 0.50 -1.52
CA ASP A 567 -43.79 0.46 -0.46
C ASP A 567 -44.48 -0.91 -0.41
N LYS A 568 -44.92 -1.42 -1.55
CA LYS A 568 -45.45 -2.78 -1.69
C LYS A 568 -44.46 -3.83 -1.22
N PHE A 569 -43.18 -3.70 -1.55
CA PHE A 569 -42.14 -4.63 -1.08
C PHE A 569 -41.98 -4.59 0.43
N LEU A 570 -41.84 -3.40 1.03
CA LEU A 570 -41.66 -3.20 2.47
C LEU A 570 -42.90 -3.60 3.27
N CYS A 571 -44.11 -3.38 2.73
CA CYS A 571 -45.38 -3.76 3.37
C CYS A 571 -45.66 -5.27 3.29
N ASN A 572 -45.28 -5.92 2.19
CA ASN A 572 -45.51 -7.36 2.01
C ASN A 572 -44.48 -8.23 2.74
N HIS A 573 -43.30 -7.68 3.05
CA HIS A 573 -42.23 -8.39 3.74
C HIS A 573 -42.11 -7.94 5.19
N GLN A 574 -42.30 -8.88 6.12
CA GLN A 574 -41.95 -8.64 7.51
C GLN A 574 -40.43 -8.50 7.63
N TYR A 575 -39.96 -7.38 8.16
CA TYR A 575 -38.54 -7.18 8.41
C TYR A 575 -38.08 -7.97 9.63
N THR A 576 -36.83 -8.41 9.60
CA THR A 576 -36.12 -8.94 10.77
C THR A 576 -35.18 -7.87 11.31
N GLU A 577 -35.28 -7.56 12.60
CA GLU A 577 -34.35 -6.62 13.24
C GLU A 577 -32.97 -7.30 13.38
N VAL A 578 -31.97 -6.79 12.67
CA VAL A 578 -30.59 -7.30 12.68
C VAL A 578 -29.86 -6.77 13.91
N HIS A 579 -30.01 -5.47 14.15
CA HIS A 579 -29.34 -4.75 15.22
C HIS A 579 -30.13 -3.48 15.54
N LYS A 580 -30.24 -3.16 16.83
CA LYS A 580 -30.81 -1.89 17.29
C LYS A 580 -29.99 -1.37 18.46
N GLY A 581 -29.21 -0.32 18.20
CA GLY A 581 -28.38 0.27 19.25
C GLY A 581 -27.15 0.98 18.74
N TYR A 582 -26.21 1.19 19.66
CA TYR A 582 -24.91 1.79 19.37
C TYR A 582 -24.16 1.02 18.29
N VAL A 583 -23.48 1.78 17.43
CA VAL A 583 -22.60 1.27 16.39
C VAL A 583 -21.23 1.93 16.52
N ASP A 584 -20.16 1.12 16.46
CA ASP A 584 -18.79 1.61 16.53
C ASP A 584 -18.37 2.24 15.19
N ASP A 585 -18.64 3.54 15.06
CA ASP A 585 -18.34 4.36 13.90
C ASP A 585 -17.11 5.24 14.18
N ALA A 586 -16.23 5.37 13.18
CA ALA A 586 -15.02 6.19 13.30
C ALA A 586 -15.31 7.69 13.51
N ARG A 587 -16.54 8.14 13.28
CA ARG A 587 -17.01 9.52 13.53
C ARG A 587 -17.45 9.76 14.98
N ASN A 588 -17.68 8.71 15.78
CA ASN A 588 -18.13 8.86 17.16
C ASN A 588 -17.09 9.65 17.98
N THR A 589 -17.57 10.50 18.88
CA THR A 589 -16.79 11.31 19.82
C THR A 589 -17.22 10.99 21.25
N ASP A 590 -16.69 11.72 22.22
CA ASP A 590 -17.13 11.65 23.62
C ASP A 590 -18.55 12.22 23.78
N ASN A 591 -18.99 13.09 22.87
CA ASN A 591 -20.26 13.82 22.97
C ASN A 591 -21.26 13.53 21.84
N ALA A 592 -20.89 12.82 20.79
CA ALA A 592 -21.80 12.48 19.69
C ALA A 592 -21.48 11.06 19.17
N TRP A 593 -22.50 10.24 18.95
CA TRP A 593 -22.33 8.88 18.45
C TRP A 593 -23.46 8.46 17.53
N VAL A 594 -23.22 7.40 16.74
CA VAL A 594 -24.20 6.83 15.82
C VAL A 594 -24.92 5.66 16.47
N GLU A 595 -26.25 5.64 16.31
CA GLU A 595 -27.07 4.49 16.66
C GLU A 595 -27.89 4.08 15.44
N VAL A 596 -27.95 2.77 15.22
CA VAL A 596 -28.56 2.21 14.01
C VAL A 596 -29.69 1.28 14.40
N GLU A 597 -30.81 1.42 13.68
CA GLU A 597 -31.83 0.38 13.57
C GLU A 597 -31.68 -0.30 12.20
N ALA A 598 -31.10 -1.48 12.19
CA ALA A 598 -30.84 -2.25 10.98
C ALA A 598 -31.96 -3.26 10.74
N ARG A 599 -32.66 -3.11 9.62
CA ARG A 599 -33.80 -3.95 9.23
C ARG A 599 -33.45 -4.79 8.01
N SER A 600 -33.45 -6.12 8.17
CA SER A 600 -33.26 -7.06 7.06
C SER A 600 -34.60 -7.39 6.41
N TYR A 601 -34.66 -7.19 5.09
CA TYR A 601 -35.76 -7.60 4.23
C TYR A 601 -35.21 -8.68 3.30
N HIS A 602 -35.60 -9.93 3.55
CA HIS A 602 -35.15 -11.07 2.76
C HIS A 602 -36.23 -11.53 1.80
N GLU A 603 -35.85 -11.72 0.54
CA GLU A 603 -36.75 -12.15 -0.53
C GLU A 603 -36.14 -13.34 -1.28
N ALA A 604 -36.85 -14.46 -1.27
CA ALA A 604 -36.37 -15.73 -1.84
C ALA A 604 -36.71 -15.87 -3.33
N ASP A 605 -37.85 -15.30 -3.77
CA ASP A 605 -38.48 -15.67 -5.03
C ASP A 605 -38.76 -14.49 -5.97
N LYS A 606 -39.35 -13.37 -5.50
CA LYS A 606 -39.75 -12.23 -6.34
C LYS A 606 -38.90 -11.00 -6.11
N PHE A 607 -38.01 -10.66 -7.05
CA PHE A 607 -37.06 -9.56 -6.85
C PHE A 607 -37.75 -8.20 -6.65
N LEU A 608 -37.17 -7.36 -5.78
CA LEU A 608 -37.47 -5.93 -5.78
C LEU A 608 -37.27 -5.39 -7.20
N PHE A 609 -38.30 -4.72 -7.72
CA PHE A 609 -38.41 -4.22 -9.10
C PHE A 609 -38.77 -5.24 -10.20
N ALA A 610 -39.12 -6.48 -9.87
CA ALA A 610 -39.50 -7.48 -10.87
C ALA A 610 -40.78 -7.13 -11.66
N ASP A 611 -41.67 -6.32 -11.06
CA ASP A 611 -42.92 -5.87 -11.68
C ASP A 611 -42.77 -4.52 -12.41
N LEU A 612 -41.56 -3.93 -12.46
CA LEU A 612 -41.30 -2.70 -13.22
C LEU A 612 -41.19 -2.97 -14.72
N ASP A 613 -41.51 -1.96 -15.53
CA ASP A 613 -41.25 -2.00 -16.97
C ASP A 613 -39.77 -2.25 -17.24
N GLN A 614 -39.45 -3.10 -18.22
CA GLN A 614 -38.08 -3.51 -18.54
C GLN A 614 -37.16 -2.31 -18.83
N GLU A 615 -37.68 -1.24 -19.43
CA GLU A 615 -36.92 0.00 -19.66
C GLU A 615 -36.56 0.73 -18.36
N LEU A 616 -37.48 0.73 -17.39
CA LEU A 616 -37.28 1.37 -16.09
C LEU A 616 -36.32 0.56 -15.22
N GLU A 617 -36.47 -0.77 -15.22
CA GLU A 617 -35.57 -1.71 -14.55
C GLU A 617 -34.14 -1.61 -15.13
N GLU A 618 -34.01 -1.59 -16.46
CA GLU A 618 -32.71 -1.39 -17.11
C GLU A 618 -32.10 -0.05 -16.72
N ARG A 619 -32.86 1.05 -16.68
CA ARG A 619 -32.33 2.37 -16.28
C ARG A 619 -31.84 2.39 -14.83
N LEU A 620 -32.54 1.71 -13.91
CA LEU A 620 -32.12 1.56 -12.51
C LEU A 620 -30.77 0.83 -12.38
N TYR A 621 -30.59 -0.27 -13.12
CA TYR A 621 -29.38 -1.11 -13.01
C TYR A 621 -28.26 -0.78 -14.01
N LYS A 622 -28.51 0.03 -15.04
CA LYS A 622 -27.52 0.44 -16.07
C LYS A 622 -26.55 1.49 -15.55
N VAL A 623 -26.92 2.24 -14.52
CA VAL A 623 -26.03 3.18 -13.84
C VAL A 623 -25.15 2.39 -12.86
N PRO A 624 -23.82 2.55 -12.85
CA PRO A 624 -22.90 1.80 -11.98
C PRO A 624 -23.00 2.17 -10.48
N ARG A 625 -24.14 2.71 -10.06
CA ARG A 625 -24.43 3.20 -8.72
C ARG A 625 -25.29 2.24 -7.93
N LEU A 626 -26.23 1.52 -8.52
CA LEU A 626 -27.10 0.56 -7.83
C LEU A 626 -26.81 -0.85 -8.33
N LYS A 627 -26.51 -1.79 -7.41
CA LYS A 627 -26.14 -3.15 -7.81
C LYS A 627 -26.41 -4.18 -6.72
N TRP A 628 -26.83 -5.39 -7.13
CA TRP A 628 -26.79 -6.59 -6.31
C TRP A 628 -25.34 -7.09 -6.15
N MET A 629 -24.85 -7.11 -4.93
CA MET A 629 -23.49 -7.55 -4.58
C MET A 629 -23.53 -8.86 -3.81
N GLU A 630 -22.60 -9.76 -4.13
CA GLU A 630 -22.41 -10.99 -3.35
C GLU A 630 -21.91 -10.64 -1.95
N LEU A 631 -22.54 -11.22 -0.94
CA LEU A 631 -22.15 -11.07 0.45
C LEU A 631 -20.86 -11.86 0.68
N GLU A 632 -19.76 -11.14 0.96
CA GLU A 632 -18.45 -11.71 1.24
C GLU A 632 -17.75 -10.89 2.32
N ARG A 633 -16.91 -11.51 3.15
CA ARG A 633 -16.14 -10.83 4.22
C ARG A 633 -15.28 -9.65 3.74
N ARG A 634 -14.95 -9.60 2.44
CA ARG A 634 -14.10 -8.55 1.82
C ARG A 634 -14.89 -7.49 1.04
N THR A 635 -16.18 -7.32 1.32
CA THR A 635 -16.96 -6.24 0.68
C THR A 635 -16.49 -4.87 1.16
N ASP A 636 -15.93 -4.08 0.25
CA ASP A 636 -15.53 -2.68 0.52
C ASP A 636 -16.77 -1.79 0.65
N MET A 637 -17.15 -1.47 1.90
CA MET A 637 -18.28 -0.63 2.26
C MET A 637 -17.83 0.74 2.81
N CYS A 638 -18.70 1.76 2.70
CA CYS A 638 -18.45 3.14 3.13
C CYS A 638 -18.15 3.25 4.62
N TYR A 639 -18.90 2.52 5.46
CA TYR A 639 -18.71 2.48 6.90
C TYR A 639 -18.27 1.08 7.31
N THR A 640 -17.30 1.00 8.22
CA THR A 640 -16.83 -0.26 8.80
C THR A 640 -17.96 -1.03 9.48
N SER A 641 -18.89 -0.29 10.09
CA SER A 641 -20.10 -0.85 10.72
C SER A 641 -20.99 -1.65 9.78
N TYR A 642 -21.01 -1.33 8.47
CA TYR A 642 -21.83 -2.08 7.52
C TYR A 642 -21.34 -3.52 7.38
N VAL A 643 -20.04 -3.77 7.52
CA VAL A 643 -19.49 -5.13 7.44
C VAL A 643 -19.99 -5.97 8.62
N ASP A 644 -20.07 -5.38 9.82
CA ASP A 644 -20.61 -6.06 11.01
C ASP A 644 -22.12 -6.36 10.85
N LEU A 645 -22.91 -5.40 10.38
CA LEU A 645 -24.34 -5.61 10.11
C LEU A 645 -24.59 -6.67 9.03
N LEU A 646 -23.77 -6.68 7.98
CA LEU A 646 -23.82 -7.68 6.92
C LEU A 646 -23.38 -9.07 7.41
N ARG A 647 -22.41 -9.16 8.31
CA ARG A 647 -22.03 -10.41 9.00
C ARG A 647 -23.21 -10.95 9.82
N MET A 648 -23.81 -10.12 10.66
CA MET A 648 -25.00 -10.51 11.46
C MET A 648 -26.16 -10.96 10.56
N THR A 649 -26.34 -10.29 9.42
CA THR A 649 -27.33 -10.70 8.41
C THR A 649 -27.02 -12.07 7.81
N ALA A 650 -25.75 -12.36 7.50
CA ALA A 650 -25.34 -13.68 7.02
C ALA A 650 -25.61 -14.78 8.06
N GLU A 651 -25.28 -14.51 9.33
CA GLU A 651 -25.48 -15.44 10.45
C GLU A 651 -26.96 -15.76 10.66
N MET A 652 -27.83 -14.75 10.62
CA MET A 652 -29.29 -14.95 10.74
C MET A 652 -29.87 -15.85 9.64
N HIS A 653 -29.30 -15.83 8.44
CA HIS A 653 -29.76 -16.62 7.31
C HIS A 653 -29.00 -17.95 7.12
N ASP A 654 -28.09 -18.31 8.05
CA ASP A 654 -27.15 -19.43 7.91
C ASP A 654 -26.41 -19.42 6.56
N ALA A 655 -26.04 -18.21 6.11
CA ALA A 655 -25.41 -17.97 4.83
C ALA A 655 -23.88 -17.96 4.94
N TYR A 656 -23.23 -18.08 3.79
CA TYR A 656 -21.78 -17.90 3.66
C TYR A 656 -21.39 -16.42 3.86
N PHE A 657 -20.29 -16.16 4.58
CA PHE A 657 -19.71 -14.82 4.78
C PHE A 657 -18.18 -14.83 4.56
#